data_AF-A0A7W0TTS1-F1
#
_entry.id   AF-A0A7W0TTS1-F1
#
_cell.length_a   1.000
_cell.length_b   1.000
_cell.length_c   1.000
_cell.angle_alpha   90.00
_cell.angle_beta   90.00
_cell.angle_gamma   90.00
#
_symmetry.space_group_name_H-M   'P 1'
#
loop_
_entity.id
_entity.type
_entity.pdbx_description
1 polymer ?
#
loop_
_entity_poly.entity_id
_entity_poly.type
_entity_poly.pdbx_seq_one_letter_code
_entity_poly.pdbx_strand_id
1 'polypeptide(L)'
;MARHSRPLSFRDERRGPPAVFLGFIAAVMVAVTLLLSVRAGLLPAGIEPPALPRFGGFGGDESAQVVVSPPSAGNETGSGTGSDPAATGTGAADAVAPPITGAAADADAAGSALGESANASVDEAAIAPVGAPPVSDDAVDPSAPAPVAATAAASPVPPAEIAQRWVAGWSAGDYDGLYDLIGSRAQRAISREEFVERYAAIAERAGLGRIEARVIGQATLDNDIPLAVRFESSLVGAFDETIALPLVREDAGWRVDWTPATIFAELGQEGCVDIGALPTKRGSILDRDGAPLAFDGTVQRVGVVPGQFEPGDESRVVRELAALADMSEAAIRARYAEADPSWFVAIKDFPETRTEELLNVISGLPGVSVQPAAARIYPMGAAAAHLTGYVSPVTAEQIEADPTLLPGQIVGQAGVEAGADDLLTGEPGTRLVVVGCESRAQEAVIAERPPVPPLDVVLTIDRQLQEATVAALRAQGQVQGAAVVLDPGDGAVLALASLPAYDPNGFVLGFSPTEQAALQSETRRPLLDRAADAAYPTGSIFKAITFSAAMEDLDYVGDTWLECPSVFQLDGNNQRWEDWTVAEGLGPQGPMTLHQALVNSCNTVFYAIGRDLDAEDPTLLPEMTKGFGLGEPTGIPYFPESSGTVPDPAWKLETLGDGWATGDAVNLAIGQGFLAATPLQMATAYAAIANGGELLRPYLIAETVRQDGAREILGG
;
A
#
# COMPACT_ATOMS: atom_id res chain seq x y z
N MET A 1 -38.69 -40.18 30.49
CA MET A 1 -39.06 -41.59 30.20
C MET A 1 -38.64 -41.92 28.78
N ALA A 2 -38.21 -43.16 28.49
CA ALA A 2 -37.67 -43.51 27.18
C ALA A 2 -38.75 -43.83 26.13
N ARG A 3 -38.48 -43.45 24.87
CA ARG A 3 -39.02 -44.04 23.64
C ARG A 3 -37.86 -44.11 22.63
N HIS A 4 -37.25 -45.28 22.44
CA HIS A 4 -37.62 -46.24 21.39
C HIS A 4 -37.42 -45.69 19.96
N SER A 5 -36.16 -45.61 19.57
CA SER A 5 -35.73 -45.58 18.17
C SER A 5 -36.12 -46.88 17.45
N ARG A 6 -36.49 -46.76 16.17
CA ARG A 6 -36.49 -47.85 15.19
C ARG A 6 -35.82 -47.34 13.91
N PRO A 7 -34.90 -48.11 13.29
CA PRO A 7 -34.30 -47.71 12.02
C PRO A 7 -35.32 -47.86 10.88
N LEU A 8 -35.44 -46.86 10.03
CA LEU A 8 -36.09 -47.00 8.72
C LEU A 8 -35.03 -47.42 7.70
N SER A 9 -35.35 -48.49 6.96
CA SER A 9 -34.48 -48.99 5.88
C SER A 9 -34.73 -48.18 4.61
N PHE A 10 -33.73 -47.44 4.15
CA PHE A 10 -33.78 -46.81 2.83
C PHE A 10 -33.72 -47.88 1.74
N ARG A 11 -34.66 -47.82 0.79
CA ARG A 11 -34.57 -48.56 -0.46
C ARG A 11 -33.77 -47.76 -1.47
N ASP A 12 -32.76 -48.39 -2.04
CA ASP A 12 -31.96 -47.86 -3.13
C ASP A 12 -32.76 -47.88 -4.44
N GLU A 13 -33.44 -46.78 -4.76
CA GLU A 13 -33.99 -46.50 -6.10
C GLU A 13 -33.12 -45.45 -6.82
N ARG A 14 -31.86 -45.83 -7.10
CA ARG A 14 -31.01 -45.10 -8.05
C ARG A 14 -31.61 -45.06 -9.46
N ARG A 15 -32.44 -44.05 -9.71
CA ARG A 15 -32.67 -43.53 -11.07
C ARG A 15 -31.38 -42.86 -11.53
N GLY A 16 -30.71 -43.46 -12.52
CA GLY A 16 -29.50 -42.89 -13.12
C GLY A 16 -29.80 -41.55 -13.82
N PRO A 17 -28.76 -40.73 -14.07
CA PRO A 17 -28.91 -39.45 -14.77
C PRO A 17 -29.48 -39.65 -16.18
N PRO A 18 -30.14 -38.63 -16.76
CA PRO A 18 -30.77 -38.73 -18.08
C PRO A 18 -29.74 -39.14 -19.14
N ALA A 19 -30.17 -39.94 -20.13
CA ALA A 19 -29.28 -40.56 -21.11
C ALA A 19 -28.40 -39.56 -21.90
N VAL A 20 -28.86 -38.30 -22.05
CA VAL A 20 -28.10 -37.20 -22.66
C VAL A 20 -26.84 -36.85 -21.85
N PHE A 21 -26.95 -36.84 -20.51
CA PHE A 21 -25.84 -36.53 -19.60
C PHE A 21 -24.80 -37.65 -19.55
N LEU A 22 -25.27 -38.92 -19.58
CA LEU A 22 -24.40 -40.09 -19.78
C LEU A 22 -23.69 -40.06 -21.14
N GLY A 23 -24.38 -39.63 -22.20
CA GLY A 23 -23.78 -39.43 -23.53
C GLY A 23 -22.70 -38.35 -23.53
N PHE A 24 -22.92 -37.23 -22.84
CA PHE A 24 -21.93 -36.16 -22.71
C PHE A 24 -20.70 -36.62 -21.93
N ILE A 25 -20.87 -37.25 -20.75
CA ILE A 25 -19.74 -37.80 -19.97
C ILE A 25 -18.96 -38.83 -20.78
N ALA A 26 -19.63 -39.72 -21.52
CA ALA A 26 -18.97 -40.67 -22.40
C ALA A 26 -18.16 -39.99 -23.53
N ALA A 27 -18.70 -38.95 -24.16
CA ALA A 27 -18.01 -38.18 -25.20
C ALA A 27 -16.76 -37.47 -24.65
N VAL A 28 -16.85 -36.82 -23.49
CA VAL A 28 -15.72 -36.16 -22.81
C VAL A 28 -14.66 -37.19 -22.41
N MET A 29 -15.06 -38.31 -21.80
CA MET A 29 -14.14 -39.41 -21.44
C MET A 29 -13.40 -39.95 -22.67
N VAL A 30 -14.07 -40.12 -23.82
CA VAL A 30 -13.43 -40.56 -25.07
C VAL A 30 -12.48 -39.51 -25.61
N ALA A 31 -12.87 -38.22 -25.62
CA ALA A 31 -12.01 -37.13 -26.10
C ALA A 31 -10.74 -36.98 -25.26
N VAL A 32 -10.86 -37.00 -23.93
CA VAL A 32 -9.73 -36.99 -22.98
C VAL A 32 -8.84 -38.22 -23.18
N THR A 33 -9.43 -39.41 -23.35
CA THR A 33 -8.65 -40.65 -23.60
C THR A 33 -7.88 -40.58 -24.92
N LEU A 34 -8.44 -40.01 -25.99
CA LEU A 34 -7.74 -39.78 -27.25
C LEU A 34 -6.57 -38.78 -27.08
N LEU A 35 -6.83 -37.64 -26.45
CA LEU A 35 -5.82 -36.59 -26.19
C LEU A 35 -4.63 -37.13 -25.39
N LEU A 36 -4.90 -37.90 -24.31
CA LEU A 36 -3.87 -38.57 -23.53
C LEU A 36 -3.11 -39.63 -24.34
N SER A 37 -3.80 -40.40 -25.19
CA SER A 37 -3.18 -41.42 -26.05
C SER A 37 -2.28 -40.81 -27.14
N VAL A 38 -2.66 -39.68 -27.74
CA VAL A 38 -1.81 -38.92 -28.67
C VAL A 38 -0.62 -38.30 -27.94
N ARG A 39 -0.84 -37.69 -26.77
CA ARG A 39 0.23 -37.10 -25.95
C ARG A 39 1.22 -38.14 -25.40
N ALA A 40 0.79 -39.38 -25.23
CA ALA A 40 1.63 -40.54 -24.89
C ALA A 40 2.26 -41.25 -26.12
N GLY A 41 2.03 -40.77 -27.35
CA GLY A 41 2.58 -41.36 -28.58
C GLY A 41 1.98 -42.71 -28.99
N LEU A 42 0.86 -43.11 -28.38
CA LEU A 42 0.15 -44.37 -28.69
C LEU A 42 -0.76 -44.25 -29.94
N LEU A 43 -1.05 -43.03 -30.38
CA LEU A 43 -1.81 -42.71 -31.60
C LEU A 43 -1.07 -41.65 -32.42
N PRO A 44 -1.15 -41.69 -33.76
CA PRO A 44 -0.53 -40.68 -34.62
C PRO A 44 -1.22 -39.32 -34.46
N ALA A 45 -0.43 -38.24 -34.51
CA ALA A 45 -0.95 -36.88 -34.57
C ALA A 45 -1.75 -36.67 -35.88
N GLY A 46 -3.04 -36.39 -35.76
CA GLY A 46 -3.96 -36.25 -36.90
C GLY A 46 -5.34 -36.91 -36.73
N ILE A 47 -5.60 -37.59 -35.61
CA ILE A 47 -6.96 -38.05 -35.27
C ILE A 47 -7.69 -36.95 -34.50
N GLU A 48 -8.68 -36.31 -35.13
CA GLU A 48 -9.57 -35.35 -34.47
C GLU A 48 -10.57 -36.06 -33.55
N PRO A 49 -10.86 -35.51 -32.35
CA PRO A 49 -11.95 -36.01 -31.51
C PRO A 49 -13.32 -35.71 -32.12
N PRO A 50 -14.37 -36.50 -31.82
CA PRO A 50 -15.71 -36.24 -32.34
C PRO A 50 -16.23 -34.89 -31.84
N ALA A 51 -16.86 -34.12 -32.74
CA ALA A 51 -17.41 -32.81 -32.42
C ALA A 51 -18.50 -32.92 -31.33
N LEU A 52 -18.30 -32.20 -30.22
CA LEU A 52 -19.32 -32.03 -29.18
C LEU A 52 -20.53 -31.27 -29.74
N PRO A 53 -21.76 -31.55 -29.26
CA PRO A 53 -22.95 -30.82 -29.69
C PRO A 53 -22.83 -29.34 -29.29
N ARG A 54 -22.99 -28.44 -30.27
CA ARG A 54 -23.00 -26.99 -30.02
C ARG A 54 -24.31 -26.58 -29.36
N PHE A 55 -24.23 -25.95 -28.20
CA PHE A 55 -25.30 -25.10 -27.69
C PHE A 55 -25.36 -23.78 -28.49
N GLY A 56 -26.48 -23.07 -28.38
CA GLY A 56 -26.64 -21.72 -28.95
C GLY A 56 -25.59 -20.77 -28.40
N GLY A 57 -25.12 -19.83 -29.23
CA GLY A 57 -24.03 -18.93 -28.86
C GLY A 57 -24.52 -17.71 -28.07
N PHE A 58 -23.84 -17.40 -26.97
CA PHE A 58 -23.91 -16.08 -26.35
C PHE A 58 -23.23 -15.04 -27.27
N GLY A 59 -24.04 -14.35 -28.07
CA GLY A 59 -23.63 -13.12 -28.74
C GLY A 59 -24.05 -11.93 -27.89
N GLY A 60 -23.12 -11.35 -27.14
CA GLY A 60 -23.34 -10.08 -26.45
C GLY A 60 -23.28 -8.92 -27.46
N ASP A 61 -24.37 -8.18 -27.60
CA ASP A 61 -24.44 -6.95 -28.37
C ASP A 61 -24.50 -5.75 -27.40
N GLU A 62 -23.71 -4.70 -27.66
CA GLU A 62 -23.51 -3.60 -26.70
C GLU A 62 -24.59 -2.52 -26.84
N SER A 63 -25.66 -2.54 -26.03
CA SER A 63 -26.41 -1.31 -25.62
C SER A 63 -27.58 -1.55 -24.66
N ALA A 64 -27.29 -1.85 -23.40
CA ALA A 64 -28.27 -1.71 -22.30
C ALA A 64 -28.10 -0.33 -21.62
N GLN A 65 -28.67 0.73 -22.21
CA GLN A 65 -28.69 2.05 -21.54
C GLN A 65 -29.65 2.04 -20.35
N VAL A 66 -29.19 2.51 -19.18
CA VAL A 66 -30.03 2.70 -17.99
C VAL A 66 -30.90 3.94 -18.19
N VAL A 67 -32.17 3.73 -18.56
CA VAL A 67 -33.14 4.81 -18.80
C VAL A 67 -33.77 5.27 -17.48
N VAL A 68 -33.06 6.13 -16.74
CA VAL A 68 -33.67 6.88 -15.63
C VAL A 68 -34.68 7.87 -16.22
N SER A 69 -35.96 7.69 -15.92
CA SER A 69 -37.05 8.53 -16.43
C SER A 69 -37.46 9.57 -15.38
N PRO A 70 -37.30 10.89 -15.62
CA PRO A 70 -37.76 11.93 -14.69
C PRO A 70 -39.30 12.07 -14.72
N PRO A 71 -39.94 12.55 -13.63
CA PRO A 71 -41.39 12.66 -13.55
C PRO A 71 -41.96 13.72 -14.50
N SER A 72 -43.13 13.44 -15.07
CA SER A 72 -43.76 14.28 -16.09
C SER A 72 -44.43 15.54 -15.50
N ALA A 73 -43.95 16.72 -15.90
CA ALA A 73 -44.71 17.97 -15.86
C ALA A 73 -45.34 18.26 -17.25
N GLY A 74 -46.53 18.86 -17.27
CA GLY A 74 -47.35 19.00 -18.49
C GLY A 74 -47.28 20.35 -19.22
N ASN A 75 -48.26 20.52 -20.12
CA ASN A 75 -48.63 21.69 -20.93
C ASN A 75 -47.89 21.99 -22.27
N GLU A 76 -48.62 21.65 -23.34
CA GLU A 76 -49.11 22.56 -24.38
C GLU A 76 -48.16 23.22 -25.43
N THR A 77 -48.39 22.78 -26.68
CA THR A 77 -48.35 23.55 -27.94
C THR A 77 -47.01 24.03 -28.51
N GLY A 78 -46.90 24.08 -29.85
CA GLY A 78 -45.76 24.72 -30.53
C GLY A 78 -45.33 24.09 -31.86
N SER A 79 -46.11 24.31 -32.93
CA SER A 79 -45.79 23.94 -34.32
C SER A 79 -44.43 24.45 -34.86
N GLY A 80 -43.81 23.72 -35.80
CA GLY A 80 -43.17 24.38 -36.97
C GLY A 80 -41.82 23.84 -37.51
N THR A 81 -41.89 22.94 -38.50
CA THR A 81 -41.10 22.93 -39.77
C THR A 81 -39.73 23.65 -39.88
N GLY A 82 -38.68 22.97 -40.37
CA GLY A 82 -37.56 23.69 -41.03
C GLY A 82 -36.24 22.94 -41.33
N SER A 83 -36.19 22.21 -42.44
CA SER A 83 -35.03 21.98 -43.36
C SER A 83 -33.56 22.20 -42.92
N ASP A 84 -32.80 21.10 -43.01
CA ASP A 84 -31.42 20.91 -43.52
C ASP A 84 -30.99 21.82 -44.73
N PRO A 85 -29.71 21.86 -45.21
CA PRO A 85 -28.48 21.18 -44.73
C PRO A 85 -27.15 22.00 -44.79
N ALA A 86 -26.03 21.31 -44.49
CA ALA A 86 -24.65 21.51 -45.02
C ALA A 86 -23.81 22.72 -44.52
N ALA A 87 -22.45 22.70 -44.52
CA ALA A 87 -21.44 21.61 -44.53
C ALA A 87 -20.01 22.19 -44.30
N THR A 88 -19.01 21.31 -44.10
CA THR A 88 -17.52 21.52 -44.18
C THR A 88 -16.85 22.47 -43.16
N GLY A 89 -15.58 22.17 -42.79
CA GLY A 89 -14.66 23.23 -42.33
C GLY A 89 -13.68 22.89 -41.19
N THR A 90 -12.68 22.05 -41.47
CA THR A 90 -11.35 21.97 -40.81
C THR A 90 -10.90 23.10 -39.87
N GLY A 91 -10.34 22.76 -38.71
CA GLY A 91 -9.46 23.65 -37.94
C GLY A 91 -9.14 23.13 -36.53
N ALA A 92 -7.86 23.03 -36.18
CA ALA A 92 -7.40 22.73 -34.82
C ALA A 92 -6.83 23.99 -34.15
N ALA A 93 -7.09 24.15 -32.85
CA ALA A 93 -6.42 25.10 -31.96
C ALA A 93 -6.62 24.67 -30.50
N ASP A 94 -5.63 24.92 -29.65
CA ASP A 94 -5.58 24.44 -28.26
C ASP A 94 -6.26 25.37 -27.24
N ALA A 95 -6.43 24.80 -26.03
CA ALA A 95 -6.17 25.42 -24.73
C ALA A 95 -7.27 26.21 -23.98
N VAL A 96 -6.93 26.43 -22.70
CA VAL A 96 -7.51 27.32 -21.67
C VAL A 96 -8.74 26.81 -20.92
N ALA A 97 -8.48 26.13 -19.80
CA ALA A 97 -9.38 26.14 -18.64
C ALA A 97 -9.30 27.49 -17.90
N PRO A 98 -10.40 27.99 -17.28
CA PRO A 98 -10.40 29.28 -16.57
C PRO A 98 -9.93 29.15 -15.10
N PRO A 99 -9.05 30.05 -14.61
CA PRO A 99 -8.63 30.11 -13.20
C PRO A 99 -9.42 31.14 -12.38
N ILE A 100 -9.65 30.86 -11.09
CA ILE A 100 -10.14 31.82 -10.07
C ILE A 100 -9.42 31.50 -8.75
N THR A 101 -8.17 31.94 -8.54
CA THR A 101 -7.80 33.21 -7.85
C THR A 101 -8.43 33.40 -6.46
N GLY A 102 -7.63 33.22 -5.41
CA GLY A 102 -7.89 33.79 -4.08
C GLY A 102 -7.33 35.21 -3.95
N ALA A 103 -7.59 35.87 -2.81
CA ALA A 103 -6.99 37.15 -2.43
C ALA A 103 -6.88 37.28 -0.90
N ALA A 104 -5.87 37.99 -0.42
CA ALA A 104 -5.62 38.28 1.01
C ALA A 104 -5.52 39.80 1.24
N ALA A 105 -5.67 40.24 2.50
CA ALA A 105 -5.31 41.60 2.94
C ALA A 105 -5.09 41.69 4.46
N ASP A 106 -3.85 42.01 4.86
CA ASP A 106 -3.37 42.91 5.93
C ASP A 106 -4.29 43.35 7.09
N ALA A 107 -3.77 43.36 8.34
CA ALA A 107 -3.22 44.60 8.96
C ALA A 107 -2.84 44.49 10.46
N ASP A 108 -1.62 44.93 10.78
CA ASP A 108 -1.08 45.65 11.96
C ASP A 108 -1.65 45.53 13.42
N ALA A 109 -0.72 45.15 14.31
CA ALA A 109 -0.19 45.92 15.46
C ALA A 109 -0.85 46.00 16.87
N ALA A 110 0.07 45.92 17.85
CA ALA A 110 0.09 46.53 19.21
C ALA A 110 -0.79 45.96 20.34
N GLY A 111 -0.19 45.87 21.54
CA GLY A 111 -0.91 45.69 22.83
C GLY A 111 -0.06 45.02 23.93
N SER A 112 0.21 45.73 25.03
CA SER A 112 0.83 45.19 26.25
C SER A 112 -0.04 45.53 27.46
N ALA A 113 -0.35 44.54 28.31
CA ALA A 113 -0.88 44.78 29.65
C ALA A 113 -0.70 43.59 30.61
N LEU A 114 -0.40 43.96 31.86
CA LEU A 114 -0.25 43.17 33.08
C LEU A 114 -1.53 42.41 33.50
N GLY A 115 -1.37 41.39 34.35
CA GLY A 115 -2.45 40.78 35.15
C GLY A 115 -1.89 40.15 36.44
N GLU A 116 -2.48 40.46 37.60
CA GLU A 116 -1.92 40.16 38.93
C GLU A 116 -2.56 38.95 39.65
N SER A 117 -1.91 38.57 40.75
CA SER A 117 -2.12 37.43 41.66
C SER A 117 -3.53 37.13 42.18
N ALA A 118 -3.73 35.86 42.59
CA ALA A 118 -4.60 35.44 43.68
C ALA A 118 -3.82 34.53 44.68
N ASN A 119 -4.32 34.31 45.90
CA ASN A 119 -3.49 33.99 47.09
C ASN A 119 -4.18 33.08 48.15
N ALA A 120 -3.39 32.55 49.11
CA ALA A 120 -3.73 31.77 50.33
C ALA A 120 -4.24 30.31 50.09
N SER A 121 -4.05 29.31 50.98
CA SER A 121 -4.00 29.26 52.47
C SER A 121 -3.03 28.16 53.03
N VAL A 122 -2.24 28.36 54.11
CA VAL A 122 -2.43 28.02 55.57
C VAL A 122 -3.17 26.70 55.92
N ASP A 123 -2.93 25.97 57.04
CA ASP A 123 -2.04 26.05 58.25
C ASP A 123 -1.86 24.61 58.84
N GLU A 124 -1.10 24.22 59.88
CA GLU A 124 -0.13 24.77 60.88
C GLU A 124 1.04 23.71 61.00
N ALA A 125 1.90 23.41 61.99
CA ALA A 125 2.28 23.71 63.41
C ALA A 125 3.71 23.09 63.64
N ALA A 126 4.38 23.01 64.81
CA ALA A 126 4.77 23.88 65.93
C ALA A 126 5.49 23.03 67.03
N ILE A 127 6.54 23.57 67.71
CA ILE A 127 7.01 23.35 69.13
C ILE A 127 8.56 23.40 69.30
N ALA A 128 9.02 24.08 70.36
CA ALA A 128 10.43 24.30 70.79
C ALA A 128 10.52 24.11 72.35
N PRO A 129 11.30 24.84 73.21
CA PRO A 129 12.46 25.78 73.09
C PRO A 129 13.76 25.11 73.64
N VAL A 130 14.85 25.66 74.23
CA VAL A 130 15.31 26.95 74.86
C VAL A 130 16.87 27.01 74.70
N GLY A 131 17.63 28.11 74.69
CA GLY A 131 17.36 29.56 74.76
C GLY A 131 18.24 30.33 75.79
N ALA A 132 18.23 31.68 75.72
CA ALA A 132 18.68 32.66 76.76
C ALA A 132 20.21 33.06 76.81
N PRO A 133 20.59 34.21 77.46
CA PRO A 133 21.01 35.46 76.76
C PRO A 133 22.24 36.15 77.46
N PRO A 134 22.48 37.51 77.56
CA PRO A 134 21.87 38.73 76.95
C PRO A 134 22.84 39.92 76.56
N VAL A 135 22.25 41.02 75.99
CA VAL A 135 22.68 42.47 75.91
C VAL A 135 24.08 42.89 75.37
N SER A 136 24.34 44.11 74.87
CA SER A 136 23.54 45.33 74.51
C SER A 136 24.34 46.23 73.54
N ASP A 137 23.67 47.26 72.98
CA ASP A 137 24.10 48.63 72.55
C ASP A 137 25.60 49.02 72.72
N ASP A 138 26.22 49.81 71.83
CA ASP A 138 25.78 51.16 71.45
C ASP A 138 26.43 51.68 70.12
N ALA A 139 26.07 52.89 69.66
CA ALA A 139 26.57 53.52 68.42
C ALA A 139 27.61 54.65 68.66
N VAL A 140 28.35 55.08 67.61
CA VAL A 140 28.77 56.49 67.31
C VAL A 140 29.67 56.58 66.05
N ASP A 141 29.65 57.76 65.39
CA ASP A 141 30.31 58.12 64.12
C ASP A 141 31.68 58.85 64.35
N PRO A 142 32.34 59.58 63.40
CA PRO A 142 33.59 59.11 62.77
C PRO A 142 34.83 60.02 62.97
N SER A 143 36.05 59.50 62.76
CA SER A 143 37.22 60.37 62.44
C SER A 143 38.43 59.69 61.75
N ALA A 144 38.86 60.33 60.65
CA ALA A 144 40.21 60.32 60.04
C ALA A 144 40.80 59.02 59.40
N PRO A 145 41.75 59.13 58.43
CA PRO A 145 41.97 58.06 57.43
C PRO A 145 43.43 57.55 57.24
N ALA A 146 43.57 56.30 56.75
CA ALA A 146 44.61 55.77 55.82
C ALA A 146 44.64 54.22 55.86
N PRO A 147 45.24 53.50 54.88
CA PRO A 147 45.69 53.91 53.54
C PRO A 147 44.94 53.15 52.41
N VAL A 148 45.26 53.44 51.14
CA VAL A 148 44.80 52.64 49.99
C VAL A 148 45.56 51.31 49.94
N ALA A 149 44.85 50.19 49.94
CA ALA A 149 45.40 48.86 49.64
C ALA A 149 45.41 48.60 48.13
N ALA A 150 46.46 47.96 47.62
CA ALA A 150 46.58 47.68 46.18
C ALA A 150 45.61 46.57 45.73
N THR A 151 45.03 46.73 44.55
CA THR A 151 44.14 45.74 43.93
C THR A 151 44.89 44.42 43.71
N ALA A 152 44.38 43.33 44.29
CA ALA A 152 44.89 42.00 43.97
C ALA A 152 44.56 41.64 42.52
N ALA A 153 45.55 41.17 41.75
CA ALA A 153 45.29 40.55 40.46
C ALA A 153 44.46 39.28 40.67
N ALA A 154 43.43 39.07 39.86
CA ALA A 154 42.61 37.86 39.93
C ALA A 154 43.49 36.63 39.62
N SER A 155 43.30 35.55 40.39
CA SER A 155 43.93 34.26 40.08
C SER A 155 43.39 33.72 38.75
N PRO A 156 44.22 33.09 37.91
CA PRO A 156 43.75 32.52 36.65
C PRO A 156 42.74 31.40 36.90
N VAL A 157 41.66 31.41 36.13
CA VAL A 157 40.55 30.45 36.20
C VAL A 157 41.11 29.01 36.04
N PRO A 158 40.77 28.07 36.94
CA PRO A 158 41.32 26.71 36.90
C PRO A 158 40.70 25.85 35.78
N PRO A 159 41.40 24.80 35.30
CA PRO A 159 40.95 23.92 34.21
C PRO A 159 39.52 23.40 34.37
N ALA A 160 39.18 22.95 35.58
CA ALA A 160 37.88 22.38 35.89
C ALA A 160 36.73 23.41 35.81
N GLU A 161 36.98 24.69 36.06
CA GLU A 161 35.97 25.75 35.94
C GLU A 161 35.73 26.11 34.46
N ILE A 162 36.77 26.11 33.63
CA ILE A 162 36.62 26.23 32.16
C ILE A 162 35.77 25.08 31.62
N ALA A 163 36.06 23.84 32.01
CA ALA A 163 35.28 22.68 31.58
C ALA A 163 33.83 22.69 32.12
N GLN A 164 33.60 23.13 33.36
CA GLN A 164 32.24 23.31 33.90
C GLN A 164 31.45 24.37 33.13
N ARG A 165 32.07 25.50 32.78
CA ARG A 165 31.44 26.54 31.93
C ARG A 165 31.17 26.03 30.52
N TRP A 166 32.09 25.24 29.95
CA TRP A 166 31.93 24.62 28.63
C TRP A 166 30.70 23.69 28.60
N VAL A 167 30.62 22.72 29.52
CA VAL A 167 29.47 21.78 29.52
C VAL A 167 28.15 22.46 29.83
N ALA A 168 28.14 23.51 30.66
CA ALA A 168 26.95 24.29 30.95
C ALA A 168 26.47 25.09 29.73
N GLY A 169 27.37 25.79 29.03
CA GLY A 169 27.03 26.52 27.81
C GLY A 169 26.58 25.58 26.69
N TRP A 170 27.29 24.48 26.47
CA TRP A 170 26.94 23.52 25.41
C TRP A 170 25.58 22.86 25.65
N SER A 171 25.30 22.42 26.89
CA SER A 171 23.99 21.84 27.24
C SER A 171 22.83 22.85 27.20
N ALA A 172 23.14 24.16 27.17
CA ALA A 172 22.17 25.25 27.01
C ALA A 172 22.04 25.75 25.55
N GLY A 173 22.82 25.22 24.61
CA GLY A 173 22.88 25.70 23.22
C GLY A 173 23.60 27.06 23.04
N ASP A 174 24.33 27.53 24.06
CA ASP A 174 25.05 28.81 24.05
C ASP A 174 26.39 28.72 23.31
N TYR A 175 26.32 28.44 22.00
CA TYR A 175 27.50 28.31 21.15
C TYR A 175 28.31 29.61 21.06
N ASP A 176 27.67 30.78 21.21
CA ASP A 176 28.35 32.07 21.21
C ASP A 176 29.18 32.27 22.50
N GLY A 177 28.63 31.90 23.66
CA GLY A 177 29.33 31.84 24.93
C GLY A 177 30.45 30.80 24.99
N LEU A 178 30.38 29.71 24.19
CA LEU A 178 31.49 28.76 24.04
C LEU A 178 32.71 29.40 23.34
N TYR A 179 32.51 30.29 22.36
CA TYR A 179 33.61 30.97 21.66
C TYR A 179 34.43 31.89 22.58
N ASP A 180 33.85 32.38 23.68
CA ASP A 180 34.54 33.13 24.73
C ASP A 180 35.45 32.26 25.62
N LEU A 181 35.38 30.92 25.50
CA LEU A 181 36.16 29.95 26.27
C LEU A 181 37.35 29.36 25.48
N ILE A 182 37.33 29.42 24.15
CA ILE A 182 38.40 28.85 23.30
C ILE A 182 39.67 29.73 23.28
N GLY A 183 40.81 29.13 22.97
CA GLY A 183 42.12 29.77 22.98
C GLY A 183 42.37 30.68 21.77
N SER A 184 43.32 31.61 21.91
CA SER A 184 43.67 32.57 20.84
C SER A 184 44.13 31.89 19.54
N ARG A 185 44.60 30.64 19.60
CA ARG A 185 44.89 29.82 18.40
C ARG A 185 43.60 29.50 17.63
N ALA A 186 42.59 28.94 18.30
CA ALA A 186 41.32 28.60 17.67
C ALA A 186 40.59 29.83 17.14
N GLN A 187 40.57 30.95 17.90
CA GLN A 187 39.99 32.23 17.46
C GLN A 187 40.70 32.91 16.26
N ARG A 188 41.80 32.33 15.76
CA ARG A 188 42.47 32.73 14.50
C ARG A 188 42.32 31.70 13.37
N ALA A 189 41.79 30.52 13.68
CA ALA A 189 41.56 29.43 12.74
C ALA A 189 40.08 29.35 12.29
N ILE A 190 39.16 29.80 13.14
CA ILE A 190 37.72 29.92 12.85
C ILE A 190 37.21 31.24 13.46
N SER A 191 36.32 31.95 12.76
CA SER A 191 35.64 33.13 13.32
C SER A 191 34.51 32.74 14.26
N ARG A 192 33.96 33.73 14.98
CA ARG A 192 32.78 33.54 15.87
C ARG A 192 31.56 33.06 15.09
N GLU A 193 31.33 33.64 13.92
CA GLU A 193 30.18 33.35 13.06
C GLU A 193 30.27 31.90 12.52
N GLU A 194 31.41 31.54 11.92
CA GLU A 194 31.69 30.17 11.44
C GLU A 194 31.65 29.12 12.57
N PHE A 195 32.09 29.48 13.78
CA PHE A 195 32.04 28.58 14.95
C PHE A 195 30.60 28.29 15.37
N VAL A 196 29.78 29.33 15.54
CA VAL A 196 28.37 29.19 15.93
C VAL A 196 27.59 28.46 14.84
N GLU A 197 27.82 28.81 13.57
CA GLU A 197 27.24 28.12 12.41
C GLU A 197 27.64 26.64 12.37
N ARG A 198 28.92 26.31 12.61
CA ARG A 198 29.38 24.91 12.62
C ARG A 198 28.71 24.07 13.70
N TYR A 199 28.52 24.59 14.91
CA TYR A 199 27.76 23.88 15.96
C TYR A 199 26.28 23.75 15.59
N ALA A 200 25.64 24.81 15.09
CA ALA A 200 24.23 24.80 14.71
C ALA A 200 23.95 23.83 13.55
N ALA A 201 24.72 23.92 12.46
CA ALA A 201 24.57 23.06 11.27
C ALA A 201 24.89 21.59 11.56
N ILE A 202 25.84 21.28 12.46
CA ILE A 202 26.07 19.91 12.91
C ILE A 202 24.89 19.42 13.76
N ALA A 203 24.35 20.23 14.68
CA ALA A 203 23.20 19.85 15.49
C ALA A 203 21.94 19.61 14.63
N GLU A 204 21.68 20.47 13.66
CA GLU A 204 20.59 20.33 12.68
C GLU A 204 20.80 19.08 11.81
N ARG A 205 21.98 18.90 11.20
CA ARG A 205 22.28 17.75 10.33
C ARG A 205 22.24 16.41 11.08
N ALA A 206 22.53 16.41 12.37
CA ALA A 206 22.45 15.24 13.25
C ALA A 206 21.10 15.11 13.98
N GLY A 207 20.14 16.01 13.75
CA GLY A 207 18.80 15.99 14.37
C GLY A 207 18.83 16.10 15.91
N LEU A 208 19.84 16.76 16.49
CA LEU A 208 20.04 16.84 17.94
C LEU A 208 19.03 17.79 18.59
N GLY A 209 18.17 17.26 19.47
CA GLY A 209 17.21 18.05 20.23
C GLY A 209 17.73 18.47 21.61
N ARG A 210 18.30 17.52 22.36
CA ARG A 210 18.84 17.75 23.72
C ARG A 210 20.27 17.22 23.81
N ILE A 211 21.13 18.02 24.43
CA ILE A 211 22.53 17.68 24.70
C ILE A 211 22.75 17.81 26.21
N GLU A 212 23.27 16.77 26.86
CA GLU A 212 23.65 16.81 28.28
C GLU A 212 25.13 16.47 28.43
N ALA A 213 25.97 17.51 28.47
CA ALA A 213 27.40 17.37 28.72
C ALA A 213 27.71 17.43 30.22
N ARG A 214 28.64 16.58 30.69
CA ARG A 214 29.13 16.58 32.07
C ARG A 214 30.61 16.20 32.15
N VAL A 215 31.35 16.87 33.02
CA VAL A 215 32.74 16.50 33.36
C VAL A 215 32.74 15.19 34.16
N ILE A 216 33.49 14.18 33.70
CA ILE A 216 33.55 12.85 34.36
C ILE A 216 34.92 12.53 34.99
N GLY A 217 35.93 13.40 34.81
CA GLY A 217 37.27 13.18 35.35
C GLY A 217 38.04 14.47 35.62
N GLN A 218 39.28 14.32 36.07
CA GLN A 218 40.25 15.41 36.19
C GLN A 218 41.07 15.54 34.89
N ALA A 219 41.85 16.61 34.77
CA ALA A 219 42.72 16.82 33.61
C ALA A 219 43.76 15.68 33.46
N THR A 220 43.96 15.21 32.23
CA THR A 220 45.00 14.24 31.85
C THR A 220 46.39 14.86 31.94
N LEU A 221 47.44 14.05 31.74
CA LEU A 221 48.82 14.56 31.63
C LEU A 221 49.00 15.50 30.41
N ASP A 222 48.16 15.32 29.39
CA ASP A 222 48.11 16.09 28.15
C ASP A 222 47.21 17.35 28.27
N ASN A 223 46.56 17.53 29.44
CA ASN A 223 45.66 18.61 29.85
C ASN A 223 44.21 18.53 29.32
N ASP A 224 43.79 17.38 28.80
CA ASP A 224 42.40 17.14 28.42
C ASP A 224 41.51 16.88 29.64
N ILE A 225 40.28 17.40 29.65
CA ILE A 225 39.26 17.01 30.64
C ILE A 225 38.25 16.09 29.95
N PRO A 226 38.05 14.84 30.42
CA PRO A 226 37.08 13.93 29.82
C PRO A 226 35.65 14.34 30.20
N LEU A 227 34.81 14.41 29.17
CA LEU A 227 33.38 14.69 29.25
C LEU A 227 32.61 13.42 28.89
N ALA A 228 31.52 13.12 29.60
CA ALA A 228 30.45 12.30 29.03
C ALA A 228 29.41 13.26 28.46
N VAL A 229 28.95 13.00 27.24
CA VAL A 229 27.92 13.81 26.57
C VAL A 229 26.80 12.90 26.10
N ARG A 230 25.59 13.15 26.58
CA ARG A 230 24.40 12.46 26.07
C ARG A 230 23.74 13.29 24.97
N PHE A 231 23.40 12.64 23.88
CA PHE A 231 22.71 13.22 22.74
C PHE A 231 21.35 12.55 22.56
N GLU A 232 20.29 13.34 22.41
CA GLU A 232 18.96 12.88 22.01
C GLU A 232 18.71 13.33 20.56
N SER A 233 18.80 12.41 19.59
CA SER A 233 18.62 12.66 18.15
C SER A 233 17.28 12.14 17.63
N SER A 234 16.63 12.91 16.76
CA SER A 234 15.44 12.47 16.02
C SER A 234 15.72 11.41 14.95
N LEU A 235 16.99 11.20 14.56
CA LEU A 235 17.40 10.33 13.47
C LEU A 235 17.84 8.94 13.96
N VAL A 236 18.73 8.95 14.96
CA VAL A 236 19.39 7.75 15.51
C VAL A 236 18.93 7.39 16.91
N GLY A 237 17.97 8.13 17.47
CA GLY A 237 17.57 8.02 18.87
C GLY A 237 18.62 8.60 19.81
N ALA A 238 18.68 8.07 21.03
CA ALA A 238 19.53 8.59 22.07
C ALA A 238 20.84 7.80 22.23
N PHE A 239 21.98 8.50 22.29
CA PHE A 239 23.31 7.90 22.40
C PHE A 239 24.20 8.68 23.38
N ASP A 240 25.22 8.02 23.92
CA ASP A 240 26.12 8.56 24.94
C ASP A 240 27.58 8.49 24.44
N GLU A 241 28.27 9.63 24.47
CA GLU A 241 29.63 9.84 23.96
C GLU A 241 30.65 10.13 25.06
N THR A 242 31.94 9.91 24.77
CA THR A 242 33.06 10.26 25.66
C THR A 242 34.09 11.14 24.95
N ILE A 243 34.00 12.44 25.19
CA ILE A 243 34.75 13.47 24.45
C ILE A 243 35.88 14.03 25.33
N ALA A 244 37.07 14.15 24.76
CA ALA A 244 38.19 14.87 25.37
C ALA A 244 38.04 16.38 25.13
N LEU A 245 38.07 17.19 26.19
CA LEU A 245 38.14 18.65 26.10
C LEU A 245 39.59 19.12 26.31
N PRO A 246 40.40 19.32 25.25
CA PRO A 246 41.79 19.75 25.37
C PRO A 246 41.89 21.19 25.89
N LEU A 247 42.81 21.43 26.84
CA LEU A 247 43.00 22.75 27.42
C LEU A 247 44.42 23.28 27.21
N VAL A 248 44.52 24.49 26.67
CA VAL A 248 45.77 25.26 26.54
C VAL A 248 45.85 26.32 27.64
N ARG A 249 47.06 26.57 28.14
CA ARG A 249 47.32 27.63 29.10
C ARG A 249 47.93 28.86 28.42
N GLU A 250 47.20 29.95 28.43
CA GLU A 250 47.64 31.27 27.93
C GLU A 250 47.94 32.22 29.10
N ASP A 251 48.52 33.40 28.82
CA ASP A 251 48.87 34.39 29.85
C ASP A 251 47.66 34.87 30.67
N ALA A 252 46.45 34.82 30.08
CA ALA A 252 45.19 35.19 30.72
C ALA A 252 44.54 34.06 31.54
N GLY A 253 45.03 32.83 31.46
CA GLY A 253 44.44 31.65 32.13
C GLY A 253 44.33 30.43 31.22
N TRP A 254 43.52 29.45 31.64
CA TRP A 254 43.21 28.27 30.83
C TRP A 254 42.12 28.55 29.81
N ARG A 255 42.23 27.92 28.64
CA ARG A 255 41.33 28.03 27.49
C ARG A 255 41.16 26.67 26.83
N VAL A 256 40.08 26.47 26.08
CA VAL A 256 39.88 25.26 25.26
C VAL A 256 40.72 25.36 23.98
N ASP A 257 41.59 24.39 23.69
CA ASP A 257 42.33 24.32 22.40
C ASP A 257 41.41 23.66 21.35
N TRP A 258 40.37 24.40 20.96
CA TRP A 258 39.23 23.85 20.25
C TRP A 258 39.60 23.26 18.88
N THR A 259 39.01 22.10 18.61
CA THR A 259 38.98 21.40 17.32
C THR A 259 37.59 20.76 17.13
N PRO A 260 37.18 20.39 15.91
CA PRO A 260 35.92 19.67 15.69
C PRO A 260 35.75 18.37 16.49
N ALA A 261 36.85 17.70 16.86
CA ALA A 261 36.85 16.55 17.77
C ALA A 261 36.19 16.82 19.15
N THR A 262 36.00 18.10 19.52
CA THR A 262 35.26 18.49 20.74
C THR A 262 33.73 18.49 20.58
N ILE A 263 33.22 18.21 19.38
CA ILE A 263 31.77 18.07 19.08
C ILE A 263 31.40 16.57 19.02
N PHE A 264 32.15 15.81 18.20
CA PHE A 264 32.17 14.35 18.13
C PHE A 264 33.63 13.95 17.90
N ALA A 265 34.16 12.93 18.57
CA ALA A 265 35.59 12.61 18.54
C ALA A 265 36.07 12.25 17.11
N GLU A 266 35.17 11.65 16.35
CA GLU A 266 35.32 11.17 14.97
C GLU A 266 35.62 12.29 13.97
N LEU A 267 35.25 13.54 14.27
CA LEU A 267 35.41 14.67 13.35
C LEU A 267 36.86 15.13 13.15
N GLY A 268 37.77 14.71 14.05
CA GLY A 268 39.18 15.08 13.97
C GLY A 268 39.39 16.60 13.86
N GLN A 269 40.06 17.03 12.79
CA GLN A 269 40.33 18.46 12.53
C GLN A 269 39.47 19.07 11.41
N GLU A 270 39.04 18.29 10.41
CA GLU A 270 38.40 18.80 9.18
C GLU A 270 37.19 17.97 8.71
N GLY A 271 36.71 17.00 9.52
CA GLY A 271 35.56 16.16 9.15
C GLY A 271 34.24 16.93 9.05
N CYS A 272 33.31 16.40 8.26
CA CYS A 272 31.92 16.85 8.15
C CYS A 272 30.97 15.74 8.65
N VAL A 273 29.84 16.13 9.25
CA VAL A 273 28.78 15.17 9.62
C VAL A 273 27.87 14.91 8.43
N ASP A 274 27.50 13.64 8.21
CA ASP A 274 26.51 13.23 7.22
C ASP A 274 25.55 12.16 7.77
N ILE A 275 24.43 11.96 7.07
CA ILE A 275 23.46 10.90 7.37
C ILE A 275 23.55 9.84 6.28
N GLY A 276 23.70 8.57 6.67
CA GLY A 276 23.47 7.44 5.79
C GLY A 276 22.20 6.68 6.18
N ALA A 277 21.43 6.22 5.19
CA ALA A 277 20.49 5.12 5.41
C ALA A 277 21.26 3.79 5.52
N LEU A 278 20.71 2.85 6.30
CA LEU A 278 21.06 1.43 6.25
C LEU A 278 19.96 0.72 5.45
N PRO A 279 20.19 0.42 4.16
CA PRO A 279 19.13 -0.10 3.28
C PRO A 279 18.74 -1.53 3.67
N THR A 280 17.44 -1.78 3.74
CA THR A 280 16.85 -3.12 3.82
C THR A 280 16.72 -3.72 2.41
N LYS A 281 16.76 -5.06 2.31
CA LYS A 281 16.36 -5.78 1.09
C LYS A 281 14.89 -6.14 1.24
N ARG A 282 14.02 -5.81 0.29
CA ARG A 282 12.58 -6.01 0.42
C ARG A 282 12.25 -7.51 0.53
N GLY A 283 11.43 -7.86 1.51
CA GLY A 283 10.95 -9.21 1.78
C GLY A 283 10.22 -9.83 0.60
N SER A 284 10.22 -11.15 0.54
CA SER A 284 9.69 -11.96 -0.56
C SER A 284 8.22 -12.29 -0.32
N ILE A 285 7.41 -12.27 -1.37
CA ILE A 285 6.06 -12.85 -1.37
C ILE A 285 6.20 -14.29 -1.88
N LEU A 286 5.82 -15.27 -1.08
CA LEU A 286 5.98 -16.71 -1.33
C LEU A 286 4.60 -17.39 -1.45
N ASP A 287 4.51 -18.48 -2.21
CA ASP A 287 3.34 -19.37 -2.20
C ASP A 287 3.35 -20.32 -0.99
N ARG A 288 2.29 -21.12 -0.84
CA ARG A 288 2.09 -22.00 0.32
C ARG A 288 3.18 -23.07 0.51
N ASP A 289 3.94 -23.39 -0.55
CA ASP A 289 5.03 -24.35 -0.54
C ASP A 289 6.41 -23.65 -0.41
N GLY A 290 6.43 -22.32 -0.35
CA GLY A 290 7.61 -21.49 -0.18
C GLY A 290 8.30 -21.06 -1.49
N ALA A 291 7.66 -21.21 -2.65
CA ALA A 291 8.23 -20.75 -3.92
C ALA A 291 7.89 -19.26 -4.17
N PRO A 292 8.80 -18.47 -4.78
CA PRO A 292 8.61 -17.02 -4.90
C PRO A 292 7.53 -16.63 -5.92
N LEU A 293 6.59 -15.80 -5.46
CA LEU A 293 5.60 -15.07 -6.24
C LEU A 293 6.10 -13.65 -6.60
N ALA A 294 6.78 -13.00 -5.65
CA ALA A 294 7.55 -11.77 -5.85
C ALA A 294 8.81 -11.78 -4.98
N PHE A 295 9.96 -11.36 -5.50
CA PHE A 295 11.20 -11.28 -4.70
C PHE A 295 12.21 -10.30 -5.29
N ASP A 296 13.13 -9.83 -4.45
CA ASP A 296 14.28 -9.02 -4.90
C ASP A 296 15.39 -9.95 -5.44
N GLY A 297 15.61 -9.89 -6.75
CA GLY A 297 16.58 -10.68 -7.51
C GLY A 297 17.49 -9.80 -8.39
N THR A 298 18.07 -10.41 -9.44
CA THR A 298 19.06 -9.77 -10.32
C THR A 298 18.52 -9.55 -11.74
N VAL A 299 18.81 -8.39 -12.32
CA VAL A 299 18.54 -8.04 -13.71
C VAL A 299 19.81 -7.52 -14.39
N GLN A 300 19.84 -7.54 -15.72
CA GLN A 300 20.96 -7.02 -16.51
C GLN A 300 20.66 -5.59 -16.96
N ARG A 301 21.35 -4.62 -16.35
CA ARG A 301 21.25 -3.19 -16.67
C ARG A 301 22.17 -2.86 -17.84
N VAL A 302 21.60 -2.61 -19.01
CA VAL A 302 22.31 -2.00 -20.14
C VAL A 302 22.42 -0.49 -19.87
N GLY A 303 23.62 0.06 -20.02
CA GLY A 303 23.86 1.49 -19.92
C GLY A 303 25.07 1.97 -20.73
N VAL A 304 25.27 3.27 -20.74
CA VAL A 304 26.28 3.95 -21.57
C VAL A 304 27.19 4.87 -20.76
N VAL A 305 28.43 5.05 -21.21
CA VAL A 305 29.37 6.07 -20.74
C VAL A 305 29.67 7.02 -21.91
N PRO A 306 29.03 8.20 -22.01
CA PRO A 306 29.07 9.02 -23.22
C PRO A 306 30.48 9.47 -23.65
N GLY A 307 31.39 9.68 -22.69
CA GLY A 307 32.79 10.03 -22.92
C GLY A 307 33.65 8.90 -23.50
N GLN A 308 33.08 7.70 -23.68
CA GLN A 308 33.71 6.57 -24.38
C GLN A 308 33.19 6.40 -25.82
N PHE A 309 32.33 7.29 -26.32
CA PHE A 309 31.88 7.27 -27.71
C PHE A 309 32.95 7.85 -28.65
N GLU A 310 33.41 7.03 -29.60
CA GLU A 310 34.33 7.49 -30.66
C GLU A 310 33.64 8.46 -31.63
N PRO A 311 34.37 9.40 -32.28
CA PRO A 311 33.80 10.40 -33.17
C PRO A 311 32.98 9.81 -34.34
N GLY A 312 31.65 9.92 -34.23
CA GLY A 312 30.68 9.44 -35.23
C GLY A 312 29.98 8.13 -34.87
N ASP A 313 30.40 7.43 -33.81
CA ASP A 313 29.82 6.14 -33.43
C ASP A 313 28.52 6.25 -32.61
N GLU A 314 28.24 7.41 -32.01
CA GLU A 314 27.02 7.65 -31.22
C GLU A 314 25.73 7.29 -32.00
N SER A 315 25.63 7.71 -33.27
CA SER A 315 24.47 7.42 -34.14
C SER A 315 24.42 5.97 -34.66
N ARG A 316 25.40 5.13 -34.29
CA ARG A 316 25.33 3.66 -34.36
C ARG A 316 24.85 3.12 -33.00
N VAL A 317 25.55 3.46 -31.92
CA VAL A 317 25.23 3.06 -30.54
C VAL A 317 23.77 3.32 -30.18
N VAL A 318 23.28 4.54 -30.37
CA VAL A 318 21.90 4.96 -30.04
C VAL A 318 20.85 4.14 -30.79
N ARG A 319 21.13 3.74 -32.03
CA ARG A 319 20.21 3.01 -32.90
C ARG A 319 20.11 1.53 -32.53
N GLU A 320 21.24 0.89 -32.27
CA GLU A 320 21.29 -0.49 -31.80
C GLU A 320 20.66 -0.60 -30.40
N LEU A 321 20.89 0.39 -29.52
CA LEU A 321 20.23 0.48 -28.22
C LEU A 321 18.73 0.76 -28.32
N ALA A 322 18.30 1.63 -29.24
CA ALA A 322 16.87 1.89 -29.51
C ALA A 322 16.15 0.60 -29.94
N ALA A 323 16.75 -0.18 -30.84
CA ALA A 323 16.22 -1.47 -31.27
C ALA A 323 16.24 -2.54 -30.15
N LEU A 324 17.29 -2.58 -29.33
CA LEU A 324 17.42 -3.54 -28.23
C LEU A 324 16.46 -3.26 -27.06
N ALA A 325 16.24 -1.99 -26.75
CA ALA A 325 15.43 -1.55 -25.60
C ALA A 325 13.94 -1.35 -25.92
N ASP A 326 13.56 -1.41 -27.20
CA ASP A 326 12.24 -0.99 -27.72
C ASP A 326 11.91 0.46 -27.33
N MET A 327 12.80 1.37 -27.76
CA MET A 327 12.77 2.80 -27.43
C MET A 327 13.06 3.67 -28.66
N SER A 328 12.66 4.94 -28.63
CA SER A 328 13.06 5.89 -29.67
C SER A 328 14.50 6.38 -29.45
N GLU A 329 15.23 6.65 -30.55
CA GLU A 329 16.59 7.24 -30.47
C GLU A 329 16.63 8.54 -29.66
N ALA A 330 15.54 9.32 -29.68
CA ALA A 330 15.40 10.54 -28.89
C ALA A 330 15.31 10.26 -27.38
N ALA A 331 14.55 9.23 -26.97
CA ALA A 331 14.44 8.83 -25.56
C ALA A 331 15.74 8.19 -25.03
N ILE A 332 16.50 7.50 -25.89
CA ILE A 332 17.85 7.01 -25.57
C ILE A 332 18.81 8.20 -25.33
N ARG A 333 18.83 9.19 -26.25
CA ARG A 333 19.68 10.40 -26.12
C ARG A 333 19.32 11.25 -24.90
N ALA A 334 18.04 11.43 -24.62
CA ALA A 334 17.56 12.24 -23.49
C ALA A 334 18.08 11.73 -22.13
N ARG A 335 18.32 10.42 -21.97
CA ARG A 335 18.82 9.82 -20.73
C ARG A 335 20.22 10.29 -20.33
N TYR A 336 21.09 10.59 -21.30
CA TYR A 336 22.48 10.96 -21.05
C TYR A 336 22.85 12.38 -21.49
N ALA A 337 21.90 13.15 -22.03
CA ALA A 337 22.15 14.50 -22.58
C ALA A 337 22.70 15.52 -21.56
N GLU A 338 22.34 15.37 -20.28
CA GLU A 338 22.77 16.25 -19.18
C GLU A 338 23.68 15.53 -18.15
N ALA A 339 24.06 14.28 -18.42
CA ALA A 339 24.93 13.50 -17.54
C ALA A 339 26.41 13.86 -17.74
N ASP A 340 27.22 13.72 -16.70
CA ASP A 340 28.68 13.83 -16.85
C ASP A 340 29.19 12.73 -17.81
N PRO A 341 30.03 13.07 -18.82
CA PRO A 341 30.49 12.08 -19.81
C PRO A 341 31.27 10.89 -19.24
N SER A 342 31.81 11.00 -18.02
CA SER A 342 32.51 9.90 -17.35
C SER A 342 31.59 8.91 -16.63
N TRP A 343 30.32 9.26 -16.41
CA TRP A 343 29.38 8.45 -15.63
C TRP A 343 28.73 7.35 -16.46
N PHE A 344 28.39 6.24 -15.80
CA PHE A 344 27.54 5.19 -16.38
C PHE A 344 26.06 5.57 -16.23
N VAL A 345 25.40 5.78 -17.35
CA VAL A 345 23.98 6.15 -17.45
C VAL A 345 23.15 4.91 -17.79
N ALA A 346 22.21 4.54 -16.93
CA ALA A 346 21.30 3.41 -17.17
C ALA A 346 20.36 3.69 -18.35
N ILE A 347 20.18 2.70 -19.23
CA ILE A 347 19.29 2.79 -20.39
C ILE A 347 18.09 1.85 -20.26
N LYS A 348 18.29 0.56 -19.99
CA LYS A 348 17.18 -0.37 -19.71
C LYS A 348 17.66 -1.59 -18.95
N ASP A 349 16.83 -2.08 -18.05
CA ASP A 349 17.04 -3.33 -17.33
C ASP A 349 16.33 -4.47 -18.05
N PHE A 350 16.99 -5.62 -18.12
CA PHE A 350 16.52 -6.81 -18.84
C PHE A 350 16.54 -8.04 -17.93
N PRO A 351 15.68 -9.05 -18.18
CA PRO A 351 15.74 -10.32 -17.46
C PRO A 351 17.13 -10.98 -17.57
N GLU A 352 17.61 -11.58 -16.49
CA GLU A 352 18.91 -12.27 -16.46
C GLU A 352 19.04 -13.37 -17.54
N THR A 353 17.92 -13.98 -17.94
CA THR A 353 17.83 -14.96 -19.04
C THR A 353 18.25 -14.41 -20.41
N ARG A 354 18.34 -13.09 -20.62
CA ARG A 354 18.82 -12.47 -21.87
C ARG A 354 20.31 -12.15 -21.89
N THR A 355 21.06 -12.45 -20.82
CA THR A 355 22.48 -12.05 -20.67
C THR A 355 23.35 -12.34 -21.92
N GLU A 356 23.27 -13.53 -22.50
CA GLU A 356 24.06 -13.89 -23.70
C GLU A 356 23.66 -13.06 -24.93
N GLU A 357 22.36 -12.78 -25.13
CA GLU A 357 21.86 -11.96 -26.22
C GLU A 357 22.38 -10.52 -26.11
N LEU A 358 22.27 -9.94 -24.91
CA LEU A 358 22.73 -8.58 -24.61
C LEU A 358 24.23 -8.44 -24.89
N LEU A 359 25.05 -9.37 -24.38
CA LEU A 359 26.49 -9.35 -24.57
C LEU A 359 26.89 -9.47 -26.05
N ASN A 360 26.20 -10.32 -26.82
CA ASN A 360 26.43 -10.43 -28.27
C ASN A 360 26.18 -9.07 -28.97
N VAL A 361 25.06 -8.39 -28.67
CA VAL A 361 24.72 -7.08 -29.27
C VAL A 361 25.69 -5.98 -28.83
N ILE A 362 25.96 -5.85 -27.52
CA ILE A 362 26.75 -4.71 -27.01
C ILE A 362 28.26 -4.86 -27.24
N SER A 363 28.78 -6.07 -27.50
CA SER A 363 30.22 -6.33 -27.67
C SER A 363 30.91 -5.48 -28.76
N GLY A 364 30.15 -5.01 -29.76
CA GLY A 364 30.64 -4.14 -30.84
C GLY A 364 30.39 -2.64 -30.64
N LEU A 365 29.83 -2.21 -29.50
CA LEU A 365 29.36 -0.84 -29.26
C LEU A 365 30.26 -0.11 -28.24
N PRO A 366 31.06 0.89 -28.67
CA PRO A 366 31.94 1.61 -27.74
C PRO A 366 31.13 2.38 -26.70
N GLY A 367 31.62 2.41 -25.46
CA GLY A 367 30.94 3.06 -24.33
C GLY A 367 29.66 2.38 -23.84
N VAL A 368 29.27 1.21 -24.37
CA VAL A 368 28.11 0.45 -23.87
C VAL A 368 28.59 -0.68 -22.94
N SER A 369 27.89 -0.89 -21.82
CA SER A 369 28.13 -2.05 -20.95
C SER A 369 26.85 -2.61 -20.34
N VAL A 370 26.92 -3.88 -19.94
CA VAL A 370 25.92 -4.57 -19.12
C VAL A 370 26.48 -4.69 -17.71
N GLN A 371 25.67 -4.36 -16.71
CA GLN A 371 26.00 -4.51 -15.29
C GLN A 371 24.87 -5.24 -14.56
N PRO A 372 25.15 -6.15 -13.62
CA PRO A 372 24.10 -6.73 -12.78
C PRO A 372 23.53 -5.66 -11.84
N ALA A 373 22.20 -5.58 -11.74
CA ALA A 373 21.50 -4.70 -10.82
C ALA A 373 20.46 -5.48 -10.00
N ALA A 374 20.16 -5.01 -8.79
CA ALA A 374 19.08 -5.55 -7.98
C ALA A 374 17.73 -4.99 -8.46
N ALA A 375 16.71 -5.83 -8.52
CA ALA A 375 15.36 -5.46 -8.96
C ALA A 375 14.30 -6.43 -8.45
N ARG A 376 13.04 -5.97 -8.39
CA ARG A 376 11.88 -6.79 -8.03
C ARG A 376 11.46 -7.67 -9.20
N ILE A 377 11.27 -8.97 -8.95
CA ILE A 377 10.95 -9.98 -9.97
C ILE A 377 9.71 -10.76 -9.54
N TYR A 378 8.80 -10.99 -10.49
CA TYR A 378 7.51 -11.68 -10.29
C TYR A 378 7.44 -12.96 -11.15
N PRO A 379 7.85 -14.15 -10.65
CA PRO A 379 7.98 -15.38 -11.46
C PRO A 379 6.69 -15.97 -12.06
N MET A 380 5.52 -15.45 -11.68
CA MET A 380 4.23 -15.81 -12.27
C MET A 380 3.68 -14.77 -13.25
N GLY A 381 4.26 -13.56 -13.30
CA GLY A 381 3.81 -12.47 -14.16
C GLY A 381 2.29 -12.29 -14.16
N ALA A 382 1.70 -12.24 -15.35
CA ALA A 382 0.25 -12.11 -15.59
C ALA A 382 -0.64 -13.30 -15.15
N ALA A 383 -0.12 -14.27 -14.39
CA ALA A 383 -0.91 -15.30 -13.70
C ALA A 383 -1.14 -15.00 -12.20
N ALA A 384 -0.36 -14.10 -11.59
CA ALA A 384 -0.51 -13.69 -10.19
C ALA A 384 -0.52 -12.16 -10.01
N ALA A 385 -0.59 -11.38 -11.08
CA ALA A 385 -0.43 -9.92 -11.07
C ALA A 385 -1.34 -9.18 -10.09
N HIS A 386 -2.61 -9.57 -9.94
CA HIS A 386 -3.53 -8.96 -8.97
C HIS A 386 -3.30 -9.44 -7.52
N LEU A 387 -2.76 -10.65 -7.35
CA LEU A 387 -2.38 -11.21 -6.04
C LEU A 387 -1.13 -10.53 -5.49
N THR A 388 -0.03 -10.53 -6.25
CA THR A 388 1.19 -9.83 -5.84
C THR A 388 0.98 -8.32 -5.87
N GLY A 389 0.26 -7.83 -6.88
CA GLY A 389 0.40 -6.43 -7.29
C GLY A 389 1.78 -6.18 -7.89
N TYR A 390 2.25 -4.94 -7.75
CA TYR A 390 3.56 -4.48 -8.20
C TYR A 390 4.10 -3.37 -7.30
N VAL A 391 5.39 -3.07 -7.43
CA VAL A 391 6.04 -1.90 -6.84
C VAL A 391 6.38 -0.85 -7.91
N SER A 392 6.44 0.42 -7.53
CA SER A 392 6.99 1.50 -8.37
C SER A 392 7.68 2.55 -7.51
N PRO A 393 8.43 3.49 -8.11
CA PRO A 393 8.73 4.76 -7.46
C PRO A 393 7.44 5.45 -7.00
N VAL A 394 7.48 6.11 -5.84
CA VAL A 394 6.41 7.01 -5.37
C VAL A 394 6.13 8.13 -6.38
N THR A 395 4.87 8.51 -6.54
CA THR A 395 4.49 9.64 -7.41
C THR A 395 4.56 10.98 -6.65
N ALA A 396 4.47 12.10 -7.37
CA ALA A 396 4.44 13.42 -6.74
C ALA A 396 3.21 13.59 -5.84
N GLU A 397 2.06 13.09 -6.29
CA GLU A 397 0.79 13.11 -5.57
C GLU A 397 0.84 12.27 -4.28
N GLN A 398 1.60 11.17 -4.28
CA GLN A 398 1.85 10.37 -3.08
C GLN A 398 2.71 11.13 -2.05
N ILE A 399 3.73 11.87 -2.50
CA ILE A 399 4.59 12.71 -1.64
C ILE A 399 3.83 13.95 -1.13
N GLU A 400 2.90 14.50 -1.91
CA GLU A 400 2.01 15.59 -1.47
C GLU A 400 0.99 15.12 -0.41
N ALA A 401 0.55 13.85 -0.48
CA ALA A 401 -0.33 13.24 0.53
C ALA A 401 0.42 12.79 1.79
N ASP A 402 1.62 12.23 1.64
CA ASP A 402 2.52 11.82 2.72
C ASP A 402 3.94 12.38 2.51
N PRO A 403 4.26 13.53 3.15
CA PRO A 403 5.59 14.14 3.09
C PRO A 403 6.73 13.35 3.74
N THR A 404 6.48 12.16 4.30
CA THR A 404 7.55 11.26 4.77
C THR A 404 8.15 10.42 3.63
N LEU A 405 7.42 10.28 2.51
CA LEU A 405 7.88 9.55 1.32
C LEU A 405 8.96 10.33 0.58
N LEU A 406 10.05 9.66 0.20
CA LEU A 406 11.19 10.28 -0.47
C LEU A 406 11.12 10.14 -2.00
N PRO A 407 11.47 11.18 -2.79
CA PRO A 407 11.52 11.08 -4.25
C PRO A 407 12.39 9.91 -4.74
N GLY A 408 11.77 8.98 -5.48
CA GLY A 408 12.44 7.77 -5.98
C GLY A 408 12.45 6.57 -5.02
N GLN A 409 11.87 6.70 -3.82
CA GLN A 409 11.56 5.56 -2.95
C GLN A 409 10.63 4.59 -3.68
N ILE A 410 10.90 3.30 -3.55
CA ILE A 410 10.06 2.23 -4.12
C ILE A 410 9.03 1.81 -3.07
N VAL A 411 7.75 1.79 -3.45
CA VAL A 411 6.62 1.32 -2.64
C VAL A 411 5.75 0.36 -3.43
N GLY A 412 4.99 -0.50 -2.75
CA GLY A 412 3.90 -1.27 -3.33
C GLY A 412 2.72 -0.40 -3.75
N GLN A 413 2.13 -0.72 -4.91
CA GLN A 413 1.05 0.07 -5.52
C GLN A 413 -0.25 -0.74 -5.74
N ALA A 414 -0.22 -2.06 -5.58
CA ALA A 414 -1.38 -2.94 -5.68
C ALA A 414 -1.17 -4.24 -4.87
N GLY A 415 -2.22 -5.04 -4.69
CA GLY A 415 -2.17 -6.40 -4.15
C GLY A 415 -1.45 -6.51 -2.80
N VAL A 416 -0.79 -7.65 -2.56
CA VAL A 416 0.02 -7.86 -1.34
C VAL A 416 1.24 -6.92 -1.27
N GLU A 417 1.83 -6.48 -2.40
CA GLU A 417 2.95 -5.52 -2.36
C GLU A 417 2.54 -4.21 -1.69
N ALA A 418 1.35 -3.67 -1.97
CA ALA A 418 0.82 -2.48 -1.29
C ALA A 418 0.24 -2.82 0.09
N GLY A 419 -0.58 -3.87 0.17
CA GLY A 419 -1.29 -4.21 1.40
C GLY A 419 -0.36 -4.65 2.54
N ALA A 420 0.82 -5.16 2.25
CA ALA A 420 1.85 -5.57 3.21
C ALA A 420 3.15 -4.73 3.11
N ASP A 421 3.10 -3.51 2.58
CA ASP A 421 4.31 -2.73 2.25
C ASP A 421 5.25 -2.53 3.45
N ASP A 422 4.70 -2.27 4.64
CA ASP A 422 5.43 -2.15 5.91
C ASP A 422 6.19 -3.44 6.27
N LEU A 423 5.52 -4.60 6.15
CA LEU A 423 6.11 -5.90 6.46
C LEU A 423 7.23 -6.25 5.47
N LEU A 424 7.02 -5.92 4.20
CA LEU A 424 7.93 -6.21 3.09
C LEU A 424 9.13 -5.25 3.07
N THR A 425 8.99 -4.01 3.52
CA THR A 425 10.08 -3.01 3.53
C THR A 425 10.86 -3.03 4.85
N GLY A 426 10.17 -3.25 5.97
CA GLY A 426 10.70 -2.94 7.30
C GLY A 426 10.96 -1.44 7.46
N GLU A 427 11.70 -1.05 8.51
CA GLU A 427 12.15 0.33 8.67
C GLU A 427 13.63 0.45 8.28
N PRO A 428 14.00 1.35 7.34
CA PRO A 428 15.39 1.66 7.05
C PRO A 428 16.11 2.18 8.31
N GLY A 429 17.26 1.57 8.62
CA GLY A 429 18.11 2.03 9.70
C GLY A 429 18.75 3.37 9.36
N THR A 430 19.24 4.09 10.36
CA THR A 430 19.83 5.43 10.18
C THR A 430 21.18 5.46 10.87
N ARG A 431 22.22 5.94 10.18
CA ARG A 431 23.56 6.10 10.73
C ARG A 431 24.04 7.54 10.59
N LEU A 432 24.54 8.10 11.68
CA LEU A 432 25.25 9.36 11.72
C LEU A 432 26.74 9.07 11.49
N VAL A 433 27.33 9.67 10.47
CA VAL A 433 28.69 9.35 10.02
C VAL A 433 29.55 10.60 9.89
N VAL A 434 30.87 10.42 9.99
CA VAL A 434 31.82 11.44 9.56
C VAL A 434 32.26 11.13 8.13
N VAL A 435 32.29 12.17 7.30
CA VAL A 435 32.81 12.16 5.94
C VAL A 435 33.86 13.26 5.76
N GLY A 436 34.84 13.05 4.89
CA GLY A 436 35.71 14.14 4.46
C GLY A 436 34.89 15.21 3.73
N CYS A 437 35.01 16.48 4.11
CA CYS A 437 34.10 17.53 3.64
C CYS A 437 34.08 17.70 2.10
N GLU A 438 35.24 17.62 1.44
CA GLU A 438 35.33 17.65 -0.04
C GLU A 438 35.05 16.29 -0.69
N SER A 439 35.59 15.21 -0.12
CA SER A 439 35.59 13.87 -0.74
C SER A 439 34.25 13.15 -0.63
N ARG A 440 33.44 13.50 0.39
CA ARG A 440 32.25 12.76 0.86
C ARG A 440 32.50 11.28 1.15
N ALA A 441 33.76 10.85 1.22
CA ALA A 441 34.13 9.50 1.61
C ALA A 441 33.88 9.32 3.10
N GLN A 442 33.26 8.19 3.48
CA GLN A 442 33.00 7.87 4.87
C GLN A 442 34.29 7.53 5.61
N GLU A 443 34.52 8.21 6.73
CA GLU A 443 35.72 8.06 7.58
C GLU A 443 35.39 7.32 8.88
N ALA A 444 34.21 7.57 9.48
CA ALA A 444 33.77 6.95 10.73
C ALA A 444 32.23 6.84 10.84
N VAL A 445 31.75 6.20 11.91
CA VAL A 445 30.34 6.20 12.36
C VAL A 445 30.34 6.76 13.78
N ILE A 446 29.43 7.70 14.06
CA ILE A 446 29.23 8.28 15.40
C ILE A 446 28.17 7.46 16.15
N ALA A 447 26.99 7.30 15.55
CA ALA A 447 25.86 6.59 16.14
C ALA A 447 24.95 5.98 15.07
N GLU A 448 24.22 4.92 15.39
CA GLU A 448 23.25 4.31 14.49
C GLU A 448 22.00 3.79 15.21
N ARG A 449 20.85 3.96 14.55
CA ARG A 449 19.60 3.24 14.82
C ARG A 449 19.55 2.05 13.85
N PRO A 450 19.56 0.80 14.34
CA PRO A 450 19.51 -0.37 13.47
C PRO A 450 18.16 -0.41 12.71
N PRO A 451 18.12 -1.00 11.51
CA PRO A 451 16.87 -1.20 10.77
C PRO A 451 15.93 -2.14 11.52
N VAL A 452 14.62 -1.96 11.35
CA VAL A 452 13.65 -3.04 11.58
C VAL A 452 13.72 -3.94 10.34
N PRO A 453 14.14 -5.21 10.46
CA PRO A 453 14.35 -6.06 9.30
C PRO A 453 13.00 -6.45 8.66
N PRO A 454 12.89 -6.42 7.33
CA PRO A 454 11.69 -6.88 6.63
C PRO A 454 11.47 -8.38 6.78
N LEU A 455 10.22 -8.77 6.52
CA LEU A 455 9.71 -10.13 6.59
C LEU A 455 9.39 -10.62 5.18
N ASP A 456 9.73 -11.88 4.89
CA ASP A 456 9.06 -12.59 3.80
C ASP A 456 7.61 -12.88 4.26
N VAL A 457 6.65 -12.90 3.34
CA VAL A 457 5.25 -13.28 3.59
C VAL A 457 4.89 -14.53 2.81
N VAL A 458 4.30 -15.52 3.47
CA VAL A 458 3.88 -16.80 2.87
C VAL A 458 2.37 -16.75 2.67
N LEU A 459 1.93 -16.91 1.42
CA LEU A 459 0.53 -16.89 1.06
C LEU A 459 -0.11 -18.29 1.16
N THR A 460 -1.43 -18.33 1.33
CA THR A 460 -2.26 -19.54 1.25
C THR A 460 -2.36 -20.14 -0.17
N ILE A 461 -1.94 -19.36 -1.17
CA ILE A 461 -2.06 -19.66 -2.60
C ILE A 461 -1.35 -20.95 -2.98
N ASP A 462 -2.09 -21.86 -3.62
CA ASP A 462 -1.54 -22.97 -4.38
C ASP A 462 -1.23 -22.46 -5.80
N ARG A 463 0.05 -22.41 -6.16
CA ARG A 463 0.51 -21.94 -7.47
C ARG A 463 -0.06 -22.75 -8.63
N GLN A 464 -0.18 -24.07 -8.51
CA GLN A 464 -0.69 -24.92 -9.59
C GLN A 464 -2.19 -24.71 -9.78
N LEU A 465 -2.94 -24.53 -8.68
CA LEU A 465 -4.35 -24.16 -8.70
C LEU A 465 -4.56 -22.75 -9.26
N GLN A 466 -3.71 -21.79 -8.94
CA GLN A 466 -3.75 -20.44 -9.50
C GLN A 466 -3.54 -20.47 -11.03
N GLU A 467 -2.49 -21.14 -11.52
CA GLU A 467 -2.23 -21.30 -12.96
C GLU A 467 -3.39 -22.04 -13.67
N ALA A 468 -3.94 -23.08 -13.04
CA ALA A 468 -5.10 -23.81 -13.56
C ALA A 468 -6.39 -22.98 -13.58
N THR A 469 -6.65 -22.17 -12.55
CA THR A 469 -7.83 -21.28 -12.45
C THR A 469 -7.78 -20.19 -13.51
N VAL A 470 -6.62 -19.54 -13.69
CA VAL A 470 -6.38 -18.57 -14.77
C VAL A 470 -6.55 -19.22 -16.15
N ALA A 471 -6.08 -20.45 -16.35
CA ALA A 471 -6.25 -21.19 -17.60
C ALA A 471 -7.71 -21.58 -17.86
N ALA A 472 -8.45 -22.02 -16.85
CA ALA A 472 -9.86 -22.38 -16.94
C ALA A 472 -10.76 -21.17 -17.27
N LEU A 473 -10.46 -20.01 -16.69
CA LEU A 473 -11.17 -18.75 -16.97
C LEU A 473 -10.89 -18.29 -18.41
N ARG A 474 -9.64 -18.32 -18.88
CA ARG A 474 -9.28 -18.07 -20.29
C ARG A 474 -9.98 -19.04 -21.26
N ALA A 475 -10.16 -20.30 -20.86
CA ALA A 475 -10.80 -21.32 -21.70
C ALA A 475 -12.30 -21.10 -21.95
N GLN A 476 -12.97 -20.24 -21.16
CA GLN A 476 -14.36 -19.83 -21.44
C GLN A 476 -14.48 -18.88 -22.65
N GLY A 477 -13.36 -18.39 -23.19
CA GLY A 477 -13.35 -17.39 -24.27
C GLY A 477 -13.76 -15.98 -23.83
N GLN A 478 -14.04 -15.79 -22.55
CA GLN A 478 -14.32 -14.48 -21.96
C GLN A 478 -13.05 -13.63 -21.93
N VAL A 479 -13.14 -12.40 -22.43
CA VAL A 479 -12.04 -11.41 -22.38
C VAL A 479 -11.90 -10.73 -21.02
N GLN A 480 -12.93 -10.84 -20.17
CA GLN A 480 -13.02 -10.27 -18.82
C GLN A 480 -13.71 -11.26 -17.88
N GLY A 481 -13.25 -11.34 -16.64
CA GLY A 481 -13.86 -12.18 -15.60
C GLY A 481 -12.98 -12.31 -14.37
N ALA A 482 -13.47 -13.05 -13.37
CA ALA A 482 -12.73 -13.41 -12.17
C ALA A 482 -13.10 -14.81 -11.69
N ALA A 483 -12.23 -15.39 -10.85
CA ALA A 483 -12.51 -16.61 -10.10
C ALA A 483 -11.73 -16.60 -8.78
N VAL A 484 -12.40 -16.97 -7.69
CA VAL A 484 -11.81 -17.13 -6.35
C VAL A 484 -12.03 -18.57 -5.90
N VAL A 485 -11.02 -19.17 -5.25
CA VAL A 485 -11.12 -20.49 -4.63
C VAL A 485 -10.70 -20.36 -3.17
N LEU A 486 -11.61 -20.67 -2.26
CA LEU A 486 -11.40 -20.73 -0.81
C LEU A 486 -11.43 -22.19 -0.35
N ASP A 487 -10.71 -22.52 0.72
CA ASP A 487 -11.09 -23.67 1.54
C ASP A 487 -12.19 -23.25 2.54
N PRO A 488 -13.38 -23.89 2.55
CA PRO A 488 -14.44 -23.52 3.47
C PRO A 488 -14.20 -23.96 4.92
N GLY A 489 -13.17 -24.79 5.18
CA GLY A 489 -12.84 -25.29 6.52
C GLY A 489 -12.05 -24.32 7.39
N ASP A 490 -11.30 -23.39 6.79
CA ASP A 490 -10.48 -22.38 7.48
C ASP A 490 -10.54 -20.96 6.85
N GLY A 491 -11.04 -20.81 5.62
CA GLY A 491 -11.10 -19.54 4.91
C GLY A 491 -9.84 -19.18 4.09
N ALA A 492 -8.89 -20.11 3.95
CA ALA A 492 -7.66 -19.89 3.18
C ALA A 492 -7.94 -19.60 1.69
N VAL A 493 -7.41 -18.49 1.15
CA VAL A 493 -7.49 -18.18 -0.28
C VAL A 493 -6.50 -19.05 -1.06
N LEU A 494 -6.99 -20.07 -1.75
CA LEU A 494 -6.16 -21.02 -2.49
C LEU A 494 -5.82 -20.53 -3.92
N ALA A 495 -6.72 -19.75 -4.52
CA ALA A 495 -6.50 -19.06 -5.80
C ALA A 495 -7.39 -17.81 -5.91
N LEU A 496 -6.87 -16.77 -6.58
CA LEU A 496 -7.56 -15.51 -6.86
C LEU A 496 -7.11 -15.03 -8.24
N ALA A 497 -7.97 -15.17 -9.24
CA ALA A 497 -7.70 -14.87 -10.63
C ALA A 497 -8.60 -13.73 -11.12
N SER A 498 -8.02 -12.70 -11.72
CA SER A 498 -8.71 -11.62 -12.44
C SER A 498 -8.18 -11.54 -13.87
N LEU A 499 -9.06 -11.30 -14.83
CA LEU A 499 -8.72 -11.15 -16.25
C LEU A 499 -9.47 -9.99 -16.90
N PRO A 500 -8.85 -9.29 -17.87
CA PRO A 500 -7.48 -9.47 -18.32
C PRO A 500 -6.47 -8.96 -17.29
N ALA A 501 -5.24 -9.45 -17.36
CA ALA A 501 -4.15 -9.09 -16.44
C ALA A 501 -2.99 -8.44 -17.20
N TYR A 502 -2.05 -7.90 -16.43
CA TYR A 502 -0.80 -7.28 -16.87
C TYR A 502 0.40 -8.10 -16.36
N ASP A 503 1.61 -7.86 -16.90
CA ASP A 503 2.82 -8.43 -16.30
C ASP A 503 3.47 -7.40 -15.34
N PRO A 504 3.49 -7.63 -14.01
CA PRO A 504 4.06 -6.70 -13.05
C PRO A 504 5.56 -6.47 -13.23
N ASN A 505 6.30 -7.38 -13.89
CA ASN A 505 7.72 -7.17 -14.21
C ASN A 505 7.93 -5.95 -15.13
N GLY A 506 6.92 -5.54 -15.92
CA GLY A 506 7.00 -4.38 -16.79
C GLY A 506 7.02 -3.02 -16.07
N PHE A 507 6.56 -2.94 -14.81
CA PHE A 507 6.74 -1.75 -13.97
C PHE A 507 8.21 -1.58 -13.52
N VAL A 508 8.99 -2.66 -13.53
CA VAL A 508 10.39 -2.69 -13.10
C VAL A 508 11.34 -2.60 -14.29
N LEU A 509 11.05 -3.33 -15.37
CA LEU A 509 11.87 -3.42 -16.58
C LEU A 509 11.51 -2.39 -17.66
N GLY A 510 10.32 -1.78 -17.57
CA GLY A 510 9.77 -0.84 -18.54
C GLY A 510 9.04 -1.51 -19.72
N PHE A 511 7.70 -1.44 -19.67
CA PHE A 511 6.77 -1.90 -20.70
C PHE A 511 7.11 -1.44 -22.13
N SER A 512 6.94 -2.34 -23.11
CA SER A 512 6.90 -2.01 -24.54
C SER A 512 5.67 -1.15 -24.91
N PRO A 513 5.66 -0.45 -26.06
CA PRO A 513 4.52 0.37 -26.48
C PRO A 513 3.20 -0.41 -26.63
N THR A 514 3.27 -1.71 -26.98
CA THR A 514 2.09 -2.59 -27.07
C THR A 514 1.54 -2.98 -25.71
N GLU A 515 2.39 -3.17 -24.71
CA GLU A 515 1.98 -3.41 -23.32
C GLU A 515 1.42 -2.14 -22.67
N GLN A 516 2.03 -0.97 -22.91
CA GLN A 516 1.50 0.33 -22.46
C GLN A 516 0.09 0.59 -23.03
N ALA A 517 -0.11 0.35 -24.32
CA ALA A 517 -1.42 0.47 -24.96
C ALA A 517 -2.44 -0.58 -24.47
N ALA A 518 -1.99 -1.74 -23.99
CA ALA A 518 -2.86 -2.74 -23.37
C ALA A 518 -3.28 -2.33 -21.95
N LEU A 519 -2.36 -1.77 -21.15
CA LEU A 519 -2.61 -1.22 -19.81
C LEU A 519 -3.63 -0.09 -19.83
N GLN A 520 -3.48 0.86 -20.75
CA GLN A 520 -4.34 2.04 -20.93
C GLN A 520 -5.70 1.73 -21.58
N SER A 521 -6.07 0.45 -21.72
CA SER A 521 -7.29 0.05 -22.42
C SER A 521 -8.53 0.19 -21.52
N GLU A 522 -9.22 1.32 -21.64
CA GLU A 522 -10.46 1.63 -20.90
C GLU A 522 -11.57 0.56 -21.02
N THR A 523 -11.68 -0.10 -22.16
CA THR A 523 -12.62 -1.23 -22.35
C THR A 523 -12.21 -2.46 -21.54
N ARG A 524 -10.89 -2.72 -21.44
CA ARG A 524 -10.36 -3.95 -20.83
C ARG A 524 -10.06 -3.82 -19.34
N ARG A 525 -9.62 -2.65 -18.89
CA ARG A 525 -9.19 -2.34 -17.51
C ARG A 525 -8.37 -3.47 -16.88
N PRO A 526 -7.14 -3.75 -17.35
CA PRO A 526 -6.36 -4.88 -16.86
C PRO A 526 -5.78 -4.66 -15.46
N LEU A 527 -5.60 -3.41 -15.04
CA LEU A 527 -5.11 -3.06 -13.69
C LEU A 527 -6.16 -3.34 -12.59
N LEU A 528 -7.45 -3.25 -12.93
CA LEU A 528 -8.55 -3.53 -12.00
C LEU A 528 -8.51 -5.00 -11.55
N ASP A 529 -8.41 -5.25 -10.25
CA ASP A 529 -8.70 -6.57 -9.72
C ASP A 529 -10.21 -6.81 -9.69
N ARG A 530 -10.64 -7.82 -10.42
CA ARG A 530 -12.04 -8.20 -10.53
C ARG A 530 -12.49 -9.16 -9.45
N ALA A 531 -11.56 -9.70 -8.66
CA ALA A 531 -11.88 -10.66 -7.62
C ALA A 531 -12.21 -9.99 -6.27
N ALA A 532 -11.48 -8.93 -5.90
CA ALA A 532 -11.67 -8.20 -4.65
C ALA A 532 -11.92 -6.68 -4.81
N ASP A 533 -11.30 -6.00 -5.78
CA ASP A 533 -11.41 -4.52 -5.94
C ASP A 533 -12.62 -4.07 -6.79
N ALA A 534 -13.40 -5.00 -7.34
CA ALA A 534 -14.59 -4.69 -8.13
C ALA A 534 -15.83 -5.47 -7.65
N ALA A 535 -16.92 -4.73 -7.40
CA ALA A 535 -18.22 -5.26 -7.06
C ALA A 535 -19.16 -5.30 -8.28
N TYR A 536 -20.00 -6.34 -8.36
CA TYR A 536 -20.90 -6.60 -9.48
C TYR A 536 -22.30 -7.01 -9.02
N PRO A 537 -23.36 -6.78 -9.82
CA PRO A 537 -24.63 -7.45 -9.64
C PRO A 537 -24.43 -8.96 -9.63
N THR A 538 -24.72 -9.59 -8.50
CA THR A 538 -24.40 -11.00 -8.23
C THR A 538 -25.29 -11.96 -9.02
N GLY A 539 -26.48 -11.52 -9.41
CA GLY A 539 -27.42 -12.31 -10.20
C GLY A 539 -27.83 -13.61 -9.52
N SER A 540 -28.10 -14.65 -10.32
CA SER A 540 -28.80 -15.86 -9.83
C SER A 540 -28.08 -16.65 -8.73
N ILE A 541 -26.77 -16.48 -8.49
CA ILE A 541 -26.11 -17.11 -7.32
C ILE A 541 -26.56 -16.50 -5.99
N PHE A 542 -27.09 -15.28 -5.99
CA PHE A 542 -27.70 -14.66 -4.81
C PHE A 542 -28.93 -15.41 -4.30
N LYS A 543 -29.61 -16.19 -5.15
CA LYS A 543 -30.85 -16.91 -4.79
C LYS A 543 -30.68 -17.87 -3.60
N ALA A 544 -29.45 -18.29 -3.29
CA ALA A 544 -29.15 -19.05 -2.08
C ALA A 544 -29.35 -18.23 -0.78
N ILE A 545 -29.01 -16.93 -0.80
CA ILE A 545 -29.24 -16.00 0.33
C ILE A 545 -30.74 -15.74 0.49
N THR A 546 -31.44 -15.46 -0.60
CA THR A 546 -32.92 -15.30 -0.61
C THR A 546 -33.66 -16.56 -0.15
N PHE A 547 -33.14 -17.74 -0.49
CA PHE A 547 -33.66 -19.03 -0.04
C PHE A 547 -33.50 -19.19 1.48
N SER A 548 -32.36 -18.78 2.07
CA SER A 548 -32.18 -18.77 3.53
C SER A 548 -33.11 -17.79 4.24
N ALA A 549 -33.29 -16.56 3.72
CA ALA A 549 -34.28 -15.61 4.28
C ALA A 549 -35.70 -16.18 4.29
N ALA A 550 -36.13 -16.83 3.20
CA ALA A 550 -37.44 -17.48 3.15
C ALA A 550 -37.60 -18.61 4.19
N MET A 551 -36.52 -19.33 4.51
CA MET A 551 -36.56 -20.41 5.50
C MET A 551 -36.56 -19.89 6.95
N GLU A 552 -35.84 -18.81 7.24
CA GLU A 552 -35.77 -18.23 8.59
C GLU A 552 -37.05 -17.42 8.91
N ASP A 553 -37.47 -16.54 7.98
CA ASP A 553 -38.47 -15.50 8.27
C ASP A 553 -39.89 -15.85 7.81
N LEU A 554 -40.06 -16.71 6.80
CA LEU A 554 -41.39 -17.05 6.23
C LEU A 554 -41.89 -18.46 6.60
N ASP A 555 -41.19 -19.21 7.46
CA ASP A 555 -41.46 -20.64 7.78
C ASP A 555 -41.49 -21.54 6.52
N TYR A 556 -40.75 -21.17 5.46
CA TYR A 556 -40.64 -22.02 4.27
C TYR A 556 -39.66 -23.17 4.51
N VAL A 557 -39.88 -24.28 3.80
CA VAL A 557 -38.96 -25.43 3.77
C VAL A 557 -38.65 -25.79 2.31
N GLY A 558 -37.62 -26.60 2.08
CA GLY A 558 -37.25 -27.03 0.72
C GLY A 558 -38.37 -27.73 -0.07
N ASP A 559 -39.37 -28.28 0.62
CA ASP A 559 -40.58 -28.90 0.04
C ASP A 559 -41.80 -27.95 -0.07
N THR A 560 -41.70 -26.68 0.32
CA THR A 560 -42.78 -25.68 0.15
C THR A 560 -43.10 -25.52 -1.33
N TRP A 561 -44.38 -25.68 -1.70
CA TRP A 561 -44.83 -25.62 -3.09
C TRP A 561 -45.14 -24.19 -3.52
N LEU A 562 -44.55 -23.78 -4.65
CA LEU A 562 -44.57 -22.43 -5.20
C LEU A 562 -44.84 -22.50 -6.72
N GLU A 563 -45.48 -21.47 -7.26
CA GLU A 563 -45.77 -21.37 -8.70
C GLU A 563 -44.64 -20.63 -9.42
N CYS A 564 -44.08 -21.21 -10.49
CA CYS A 564 -43.14 -20.55 -11.40
C CYS A 564 -43.82 -20.18 -12.73
N PRO A 565 -44.57 -19.05 -12.80
CA PRO A 565 -45.05 -18.51 -14.07
C PRO A 565 -43.88 -17.90 -14.86
N SER A 566 -44.06 -17.69 -16.17
CA SER A 566 -43.06 -16.99 -17.00
C SER A 566 -42.85 -15.53 -16.60
N VAL A 567 -43.84 -14.89 -15.96
CA VAL A 567 -43.80 -13.48 -15.59
C VAL A 567 -44.46 -13.25 -14.23
N PHE A 568 -43.81 -12.45 -13.41
CA PHE A 568 -44.28 -11.90 -12.15
C PHE A 568 -44.64 -10.41 -12.31
N GLN A 569 -45.59 -9.93 -11.52
CA GLN A 569 -46.08 -8.55 -11.51
C GLN A 569 -46.67 -8.26 -10.12
N LEU A 570 -46.49 -7.04 -9.61
CA LEU A 570 -47.06 -6.64 -8.31
C LEU A 570 -48.46 -6.05 -8.50
N ASP A 571 -49.35 -6.27 -7.52
CA ASP A 571 -50.70 -5.71 -7.56
C ASP A 571 -50.68 -4.18 -7.65
N GLY A 572 -51.50 -3.63 -8.54
CA GLY A 572 -51.58 -2.19 -8.79
C GLY A 572 -50.45 -1.59 -9.62
N ASN A 573 -49.41 -2.35 -10.00
CA ASN A 573 -48.34 -1.87 -10.87
C ASN A 573 -48.44 -2.45 -12.31
N ASN A 574 -47.71 -1.83 -13.24
CA ASN A 574 -47.58 -2.28 -14.63
C ASN A 574 -46.20 -2.90 -14.93
N GLN A 575 -45.31 -2.98 -13.94
CA GLN A 575 -43.96 -3.52 -14.14
C GLN A 575 -44.02 -5.04 -14.18
N ARG A 576 -43.34 -5.61 -15.17
CA ARG A 576 -43.28 -7.05 -15.39
C ARG A 576 -41.85 -7.51 -15.17
N TRP A 577 -41.69 -8.56 -14.38
CA TRP A 577 -40.41 -9.21 -14.14
C TRP A 577 -40.48 -10.63 -14.68
N GLU A 578 -39.55 -10.99 -15.55
CA GLU A 578 -39.65 -12.20 -16.37
C GLU A 578 -38.71 -13.30 -15.86
N ASP A 579 -39.13 -14.55 -16.00
CA ASP A 579 -38.25 -15.69 -15.80
C ASP A 579 -37.26 -15.84 -16.96
N TRP A 580 -36.09 -16.40 -16.71
CA TRP A 580 -35.05 -16.59 -17.74
C TRP A 580 -35.56 -17.43 -18.92
N THR A 581 -36.55 -18.30 -18.69
CA THR A 581 -37.26 -19.04 -19.73
C THR A 581 -37.85 -18.16 -20.84
N VAL A 582 -38.27 -16.93 -20.54
CA VAL A 582 -38.86 -16.02 -21.55
C VAL A 582 -37.83 -15.58 -22.59
N ALA A 583 -36.59 -15.29 -22.18
CA ALA A 583 -35.50 -14.93 -23.09
C ALA A 583 -35.13 -16.09 -24.03
N GLU A 584 -35.22 -17.32 -23.54
CA GLU A 584 -35.02 -18.56 -24.33
C GLU A 584 -36.25 -18.97 -25.16
N GLY A 585 -37.34 -18.19 -25.14
CA GLY A 585 -38.59 -18.50 -25.86
C GLY A 585 -39.35 -19.71 -25.32
N LEU A 586 -39.10 -20.08 -24.05
CA LEU A 586 -39.71 -21.21 -23.37
C LEU A 586 -40.99 -20.78 -22.61
N GLY A 587 -41.83 -21.77 -22.28
CA GLY A 587 -43.02 -21.58 -21.45
C GLY A 587 -42.71 -21.50 -19.95
N PRO A 588 -43.74 -21.34 -19.10
CA PRO A 588 -43.56 -21.33 -17.65
C PRO A 588 -43.02 -22.67 -17.16
N GLN A 589 -42.14 -22.65 -16.16
CA GLN A 589 -41.60 -23.88 -15.56
C GLN A 589 -42.68 -24.63 -14.76
N GLY A 590 -43.69 -23.91 -14.23
CA GLY A 590 -44.86 -24.48 -13.56
C GLY A 590 -44.72 -24.62 -12.04
N PRO A 591 -45.64 -25.36 -11.39
CA PRO A 591 -45.60 -25.59 -9.95
C PRO A 591 -44.39 -26.45 -9.56
N MET A 592 -43.67 -26.05 -8.51
CA MET A 592 -42.47 -26.74 -8.04
C MET A 592 -42.23 -26.50 -6.55
N THR A 593 -41.31 -27.26 -5.93
CA THR A 593 -40.87 -26.98 -4.56
C THR A 593 -39.82 -25.87 -4.51
N LEU A 594 -39.63 -25.22 -3.35
CA LEU A 594 -38.59 -24.20 -3.14
C LEU A 594 -37.18 -24.71 -3.50
N HIS A 595 -36.85 -25.96 -3.16
CA HIS A 595 -35.62 -26.62 -3.59
C HIS A 595 -35.51 -26.73 -5.13
N GLN A 596 -36.61 -27.07 -5.81
CA GLN A 596 -36.64 -27.11 -7.27
C GLN A 596 -36.52 -25.72 -7.90
N ALA A 597 -37.05 -24.67 -7.25
CA ALA A 597 -36.93 -23.29 -7.71
C ALA A 597 -35.47 -22.80 -7.68
N LEU A 598 -34.69 -23.19 -6.66
CA LEU A 598 -33.25 -22.94 -6.62
C LEU A 598 -32.51 -23.75 -7.71
N VAL A 599 -32.79 -25.06 -7.83
CA VAL A 599 -32.16 -25.94 -8.83
C VAL A 599 -32.41 -25.50 -10.27
N ASN A 600 -33.62 -25.03 -10.59
CA ASN A 600 -33.98 -24.54 -11.93
C ASN A 600 -33.80 -23.01 -12.09
N SER A 601 -33.31 -22.33 -11.05
CA SER A 601 -33.10 -20.88 -10.99
C SER A 601 -34.32 -20.04 -11.38
N CYS A 602 -35.55 -20.47 -11.03
CA CYS A 602 -36.78 -19.76 -11.41
C CYS A 602 -36.82 -18.34 -10.82
N ASN A 603 -36.75 -17.29 -11.65
CA ASN A 603 -36.76 -15.92 -11.15
C ASN A 603 -38.08 -15.58 -10.44
N THR A 604 -39.22 -16.03 -10.98
CA THR A 604 -40.56 -15.59 -10.53
C THR A 604 -40.98 -16.15 -9.18
N VAL A 605 -40.40 -17.27 -8.75
CA VAL A 605 -40.50 -17.74 -7.36
C VAL A 605 -39.71 -16.82 -6.43
N PHE A 606 -38.48 -16.45 -6.78
CA PHE A 606 -37.67 -15.55 -5.95
C PHE A 606 -38.19 -14.10 -5.95
N TYR A 607 -38.80 -13.61 -7.03
CA TYR A 607 -39.55 -12.35 -7.04
C TYR A 607 -40.73 -12.37 -6.05
N ALA A 608 -41.47 -13.50 -5.96
CA ALA A 608 -42.53 -13.64 -4.98
C ALA A 608 -42.00 -13.64 -3.54
N ILE A 609 -40.91 -14.37 -3.27
CA ILE A 609 -40.22 -14.36 -1.97
C ILE A 609 -39.75 -12.96 -1.60
N GLY A 610 -39.17 -12.20 -2.54
CA GLY A 610 -38.72 -10.82 -2.31
C GLY A 610 -39.87 -9.88 -1.91
N ARG A 611 -41.04 -10.03 -2.54
CA ARG A 611 -42.28 -9.33 -2.14
C ARG A 611 -42.75 -9.78 -0.75
N ASP A 612 -42.71 -11.07 -0.47
CA ASP A 612 -43.28 -11.64 0.76
C ASP A 612 -42.43 -11.30 1.99
N LEU A 613 -41.10 -11.25 1.87
CA LEU A 613 -40.20 -10.70 2.88
C LEU A 613 -40.47 -9.19 3.11
N ASP A 614 -40.54 -8.40 2.03
CA ASP A 614 -40.81 -6.94 2.09
C ASP A 614 -42.16 -6.59 2.75
N ALA A 615 -43.14 -7.49 2.64
CA ALA A 615 -44.46 -7.34 3.23
C ALA A 615 -44.52 -7.63 4.74
N GLU A 616 -43.60 -8.44 5.27
CA GLU A 616 -43.44 -8.68 6.71
C GLU A 616 -42.52 -7.59 7.33
N ASP A 617 -41.29 -7.44 6.82
CA ASP A 617 -40.41 -6.29 7.12
C ASP A 617 -39.35 -6.09 5.98
N PRO A 618 -39.23 -4.88 5.39
CA PRO A 618 -38.32 -4.61 4.28
C PRO A 618 -36.82 -4.70 4.61
N THR A 619 -36.45 -4.90 5.89
CA THR A 619 -35.06 -5.09 6.32
C THR A 619 -34.61 -6.56 6.33
N LEU A 620 -35.51 -7.54 6.30
CA LEU A 620 -35.16 -8.97 6.46
C LEU A 620 -34.17 -9.48 5.41
N LEU A 621 -34.45 -9.24 4.13
CA LEU A 621 -33.56 -9.67 3.05
C LEU A 621 -32.22 -8.90 3.05
N PRO A 622 -32.17 -7.56 3.23
CA PRO A 622 -30.92 -6.85 3.44
C PRO A 622 -30.09 -7.33 4.65
N GLU A 623 -30.70 -7.58 5.81
CA GLU A 623 -29.96 -8.03 7.01
C GLU A 623 -29.48 -9.47 6.88
N MET A 624 -30.27 -10.38 6.29
CA MET A 624 -29.79 -11.72 5.91
C MET A 624 -28.59 -11.60 4.95
N THR A 625 -28.63 -10.66 4.00
CA THR A 625 -27.53 -10.43 3.05
C THR A 625 -26.25 -9.95 3.74
N LYS A 626 -26.35 -9.01 4.68
CA LYS A 626 -25.23 -8.57 5.53
C LYS A 626 -24.71 -9.72 6.40
N GLY A 627 -25.60 -10.58 6.89
CA GLY A 627 -25.26 -11.81 7.64
C GLY A 627 -24.43 -12.83 6.84
N PHE A 628 -24.46 -12.77 5.50
CA PHE A 628 -23.57 -13.54 4.61
C PHE A 628 -22.25 -12.81 4.27
N GLY A 629 -21.96 -11.66 4.88
CA GLY A 629 -20.71 -10.91 4.67
C GLY A 629 -20.67 -10.06 3.41
N LEU A 630 -21.83 -9.67 2.86
CA LEU A 630 -21.93 -8.76 1.72
C LEU A 630 -22.16 -7.30 2.20
N GLY A 631 -21.60 -6.34 1.45
CA GLY A 631 -21.77 -4.90 1.69
C GLY A 631 -20.65 -4.24 2.50
N GLU A 632 -19.79 -5.04 3.12
CA GLU A 632 -18.54 -4.63 3.74
C GLU A 632 -17.39 -5.51 3.21
N PRO A 633 -16.12 -5.05 3.21
CA PRO A 633 -14.98 -5.90 2.88
C PRO A 633 -14.99 -7.21 3.69
N THR A 634 -14.55 -8.32 3.10
CA THR A 634 -14.42 -9.59 3.85
C THR A 634 -13.40 -9.51 4.98
N GLY A 635 -12.58 -8.45 4.99
CA GLY A 635 -11.65 -8.08 6.03
C GLY A 635 -10.31 -8.75 5.86
N ILE A 636 -9.93 -9.15 4.64
CA ILE A 636 -8.74 -9.96 4.41
C ILE A 636 -7.46 -9.18 4.81
N PRO A 637 -6.59 -9.73 5.68
CA PRO A 637 -5.41 -8.99 6.14
C PRO A 637 -4.44 -8.67 4.99
N TYR A 638 -3.97 -7.42 4.94
CA TYR A 638 -2.90 -6.96 4.05
C TYR A 638 -3.19 -7.14 2.54
N PHE A 639 -4.45 -7.04 2.12
CA PHE A 639 -4.84 -7.08 0.70
C PHE A 639 -6.07 -6.16 0.46
N PRO A 640 -6.06 -5.27 -0.56
CA PRO A 640 -7.18 -4.34 -0.81
C PRO A 640 -8.50 -5.03 -1.22
N GLU A 641 -9.63 -4.42 -0.83
CA GLU A 641 -10.99 -4.88 -1.14
C GLU A 641 -11.95 -3.71 -1.40
N SER A 642 -12.95 -3.94 -2.25
CA SER A 642 -14.14 -3.12 -2.38
C SER A 642 -15.26 -3.63 -1.47
N SER A 643 -15.94 -2.72 -0.75
CA SER A 643 -17.08 -3.07 0.11
C SER A 643 -18.28 -3.62 -0.66
N GLY A 644 -18.44 -3.25 -1.94
CA GLY A 644 -19.70 -3.41 -2.65
C GLY A 644 -20.83 -2.55 -2.06
N THR A 645 -22.07 -2.99 -2.25
CA THR A 645 -23.30 -2.33 -1.80
C THR A 645 -24.36 -3.38 -1.49
N VAL A 646 -24.88 -3.40 -0.27
CA VAL A 646 -26.16 -4.07 0.06
C VAL A 646 -27.22 -3.00 0.26
N PRO A 647 -28.24 -2.91 -0.63
CA PRO A 647 -29.25 -1.87 -0.52
C PRO A 647 -30.31 -2.23 0.51
N ASP A 648 -30.63 -1.26 1.36
CA ASP A 648 -31.71 -1.33 2.34
C ASP A 648 -32.52 0.00 2.35
N PRO A 649 -33.63 0.10 3.10
CA PRO A 649 -34.46 1.31 3.14
C PRO A 649 -33.76 2.57 3.65
N ALA A 650 -32.76 2.45 4.53
CA ALA A 650 -31.99 3.58 5.04
C ALA A 650 -30.92 4.00 4.02
N TRP A 651 -30.16 3.04 3.49
CA TRP A 651 -29.17 3.26 2.42
C TRP A 651 -29.77 3.98 1.22
N LYS A 652 -30.97 3.56 0.78
CA LYS A 652 -31.65 4.15 -0.39
C LYS A 652 -32.07 5.59 -0.12
N LEU A 653 -32.61 5.86 1.08
CA LEU A 653 -33.05 7.19 1.49
C LEU A 653 -31.86 8.15 1.66
N GLU A 654 -30.74 7.69 2.22
CA GLU A 654 -29.53 8.49 2.41
C GLU A 654 -28.80 8.75 1.08
N THR A 655 -28.58 7.70 0.28
CA THR A 655 -27.76 7.77 -0.95
C THR A 655 -28.50 8.41 -2.12
N LEU A 656 -29.80 8.16 -2.27
CA LEU A 656 -30.59 8.56 -3.44
C LEU A 656 -31.71 9.56 -3.12
N GLY A 657 -32.04 9.78 -1.85
CA GLY A 657 -33.18 10.61 -1.43
C GLY A 657 -34.56 10.01 -1.77
N ASP A 658 -34.60 8.72 -2.12
CA ASP A 658 -35.82 8.00 -2.55
C ASP A 658 -36.25 6.95 -1.51
N GLY A 659 -37.55 6.74 -1.39
CA GLY A 659 -38.11 5.77 -0.46
C GLY A 659 -37.96 4.33 -0.98
N TRP A 660 -37.84 3.37 -0.07
CA TRP A 660 -37.90 1.96 -0.42
C TRP A 660 -39.27 1.58 -0.99
N ALA A 661 -39.29 0.78 -2.04
CA ALA A 661 -40.49 0.19 -2.61
C ALA A 661 -40.31 -1.32 -2.77
N THR A 662 -41.38 -2.09 -2.72
CA THR A 662 -41.36 -3.56 -2.91
C THR A 662 -40.69 -4.01 -4.21
N GLY A 663 -40.63 -3.14 -5.23
CA GLY A 663 -39.86 -3.41 -6.46
C GLY A 663 -38.34 -3.49 -6.24
N ASP A 664 -37.80 -2.78 -5.25
CA ASP A 664 -36.39 -2.84 -4.84
C ASP A 664 -36.09 -4.22 -4.22
N ALA A 665 -36.92 -4.68 -3.28
CA ALA A 665 -36.80 -6.01 -2.67
C ALA A 665 -37.00 -7.16 -3.69
N VAL A 666 -37.94 -7.01 -4.63
CA VAL A 666 -38.15 -7.95 -5.76
C VAL A 666 -36.88 -8.05 -6.63
N ASN A 667 -36.20 -6.94 -6.92
CA ASN A 667 -34.94 -6.95 -7.67
C ASN A 667 -33.78 -7.56 -6.84
N LEU A 668 -33.67 -7.18 -5.57
CA LEU A 668 -32.67 -7.69 -4.63
C LEU A 668 -32.73 -9.22 -4.53
N ALA A 669 -33.94 -9.78 -4.44
CA ALA A 669 -34.20 -11.22 -4.28
C ALA A 669 -33.61 -12.15 -5.36
N ILE A 670 -33.14 -11.62 -6.49
CA ILE A 670 -32.43 -12.37 -7.53
C ILE A 670 -31.00 -11.86 -7.81
N GLY A 671 -30.43 -11.07 -6.90
CA GLY A 671 -29.09 -10.50 -7.01
C GLY A 671 -28.99 -9.31 -7.97
N GLN A 672 -30.04 -8.50 -8.08
CA GLN A 672 -30.13 -7.35 -9.00
C GLN A 672 -30.60 -6.08 -8.28
N GLY A 673 -30.89 -5.02 -9.04
CA GLY A 673 -31.21 -3.70 -8.51
C GLY A 673 -29.91 -2.96 -8.14
N PHE A 674 -29.83 -2.48 -6.89
CA PHE A 674 -28.68 -1.74 -6.38
C PHE A 674 -27.63 -2.64 -5.69
N LEU A 675 -27.86 -3.95 -5.60
CA LEU A 675 -26.90 -4.89 -5.02
C LEU A 675 -25.65 -5.00 -5.89
N ALA A 676 -24.49 -4.84 -5.26
CA ALA A 676 -23.20 -5.16 -5.85
C ALA A 676 -22.31 -5.87 -4.81
N ALA A 677 -21.68 -6.98 -5.19
CA ALA A 677 -20.70 -7.66 -4.34
C ALA A 677 -19.50 -8.17 -5.16
N THR A 678 -18.36 -8.33 -4.51
CA THR A 678 -17.14 -8.86 -5.12
C THR A 678 -17.22 -10.39 -5.25
N PRO A 679 -16.49 -11.00 -6.20
CA PRO A 679 -16.36 -12.46 -6.25
C PRO A 679 -15.75 -13.07 -4.98
N LEU A 680 -14.91 -12.33 -4.24
CA LEU A 680 -14.41 -12.73 -2.93
C LEU A 680 -15.52 -12.78 -1.87
N GLN A 681 -16.36 -11.74 -1.75
CA GLN A 681 -17.55 -11.76 -0.88
C GLN A 681 -18.48 -12.93 -1.22
N MET A 682 -18.77 -13.14 -2.52
CA MET A 682 -19.64 -14.25 -2.94
C MET A 682 -19.01 -15.64 -2.66
N ALA A 683 -17.69 -15.78 -2.79
CA ALA A 683 -17.00 -17.00 -2.42
C ALA A 683 -17.08 -17.26 -0.90
N THR A 684 -16.90 -16.22 -0.08
CA THR A 684 -17.01 -16.30 1.39
C THR A 684 -18.43 -16.65 1.85
N ALA A 685 -19.46 -16.03 1.26
CA ALA A 685 -20.86 -16.40 1.51
C ALA A 685 -21.15 -17.87 1.17
N TYR A 686 -20.61 -18.38 0.05
CA TYR A 686 -20.74 -19.79 -0.33
C TYR A 686 -19.89 -20.74 0.54
N ALA A 687 -18.76 -20.27 1.09
CA ALA A 687 -17.98 -21.03 2.07
C ALA A 687 -18.76 -21.27 3.36
N ALA A 688 -19.48 -20.24 3.86
CA ALA A 688 -20.39 -20.39 5.00
C ALA A 688 -21.51 -21.41 4.73
N ILE A 689 -22.08 -21.44 3.52
CA ILE A 689 -23.05 -22.49 3.12
C ILE A 689 -22.39 -23.89 3.15
N ALA A 690 -21.13 -24.00 2.72
CA ALA A 690 -20.42 -25.27 2.63
C ALA A 690 -19.94 -25.83 4.00
N ASN A 691 -19.63 -24.97 4.97
CA ASN A 691 -19.14 -25.37 6.29
C ASN A 691 -20.22 -25.59 7.36
N GLY A 692 -21.45 -25.13 7.11
CA GLY A 692 -22.62 -25.35 7.98
C GLY A 692 -23.23 -24.08 8.58
N GLY A 693 -22.83 -22.89 8.12
CA GLY A 693 -23.39 -21.59 8.50
C GLY A 693 -22.40 -20.66 9.20
N GLU A 694 -21.10 -20.96 9.21
CA GLU A 694 -20.09 -20.15 9.90
C GLU A 694 -19.39 -19.22 8.90
N LEU A 695 -19.62 -17.92 9.04
CA LEU A 695 -18.97 -16.89 8.21
C LEU A 695 -17.52 -16.68 8.67
N LEU A 696 -16.61 -17.49 8.12
CA LEU A 696 -15.17 -17.36 8.36
C LEU A 696 -14.62 -16.11 7.66
N ARG A 697 -13.74 -15.38 8.34
CA ARG A 697 -12.94 -14.29 7.76
C ARG A 697 -11.86 -14.90 6.85
N PRO A 698 -11.85 -14.66 5.53
CA PRO A 698 -10.85 -15.24 4.66
C PRO A 698 -9.47 -14.64 4.92
N TYR A 699 -8.42 -15.41 4.62
CA TYR A 699 -7.04 -14.96 4.78
C TYR A 699 -6.16 -15.34 3.58
N LEU A 700 -5.26 -14.43 3.21
CA LEU A 700 -4.33 -14.61 2.09
C LEU A 700 -2.88 -14.82 2.58
N ILE A 701 -2.45 -14.12 3.63
CA ILE A 701 -1.14 -14.35 4.27
C ILE A 701 -1.34 -15.36 5.41
N ALA A 702 -0.67 -16.51 5.33
CA ALA A 702 -0.71 -17.53 6.37
C ALA A 702 0.30 -17.25 7.49
N GLU A 703 1.51 -16.84 7.13
CA GLU A 703 2.60 -16.55 8.08
C GLU A 703 3.59 -15.53 7.51
N THR A 704 4.29 -14.83 8.42
CA THR A 704 5.52 -14.09 8.11
C THR A 704 6.75 -14.92 8.46
N VAL A 705 7.84 -14.69 7.74
CA VAL A 705 9.13 -15.33 7.96
C VAL A 705 10.22 -14.26 8.08
N ARG A 706 10.90 -14.24 9.23
CA ARG A 706 12.05 -13.36 9.49
C ARG A 706 13.29 -13.85 8.75
N GLN A 707 14.25 -12.95 8.51
CA GLN A 707 15.55 -13.29 7.90
C GLN A 707 16.39 -14.31 8.69
N ASP A 708 16.09 -14.52 9.98
CA ASP A 708 16.69 -15.55 10.84
C ASP A 708 15.99 -16.93 10.72
N GLY A 709 14.92 -17.02 9.92
CA GLY A 709 14.13 -18.22 9.68
C GLY A 709 13.00 -18.46 10.69
N ALA A 710 12.84 -17.60 11.71
CA ALA A 710 11.70 -17.68 12.62
C ALA A 710 10.39 -17.29 11.90
N ARG A 711 9.30 -17.99 12.24
CA ARG A 711 7.98 -17.83 11.61
C ARG A 711 6.92 -17.40 12.62
N GLU A 712 5.98 -16.56 12.18
CA GLU A 712 4.84 -16.08 12.95
C GLU A 712 3.56 -16.26 12.13
N ILE A 713 2.59 -17.01 12.66
CA ILE A 713 1.33 -17.32 11.98
C ILE A 713 0.40 -16.12 12.09
N LEU A 714 -0.14 -15.66 10.96
CA LEU A 714 -1.06 -14.52 10.86
C LEU A 714 -2.49 -14.90 10.49
N GLY A 715 -2.71 -16.10 9.93
CA GLY A 715 -4.03 -16.59 9.51
C GLY A 715 -4.29 -18.03 9.92
N GLY A 716 -5.53 -18.31 10.33
CA GLY A 716 -6.02 -19.57 10.92
C GLY A 716 -6.90 -19.32 12.15
#